data_AF-A4CRK8-F1
#
_entry.id   AF-A4CRK8-F1
#
_cell.length_a   1.000
_cell.length_b   1.000
_cell.length_c   1.000
_cell.angle_alpha   90.00
_cell.angle_beta   90.00
_cell.angle_gamma   90.00
#
_symmetry.space_group_name_H-M   'P 1'
#
loop_
_entity.id
_entity.type
_entity.pdbx_description
1 polymer ?
#
loop_
_entity_poly.entity_id
_entity_poly.type
_entity_poly.pdbx_seq_one_letter_code
_entity_poly.pdbx_strand_id
1 'polypeptide(L)'
;MAIISDDLEHLRAEGWTEANIDWAVEAGVRSVDAAEAEDLGIGCRSNTGIIHPTGLFFPYGSSDGKTYGQLRCHGKIKRPNGKTAPKYLPTVGVKPIVWVPPEEEPQAITEGWKDGAAPFLRHGIPCGAIGAPSYFRCMEGQLPGVPYILDPDTPFVLEVWRILVACGLEQDRKIGHLPWMPDHPKGGLTEFCFSNNASQQDVMNVIGSVARAKDYLFRLAQIWANATDEQWRAANKNAEAGRVPLLKARAAEQLAKTAARCLSTGEAGALFKVIYKRAGVKKSDLEKIFASKQALIARAERESARRERQGSGQPVYSVDSATTLEACVIHNLNAVNGGQMVARNLQFWRWTEELHHWERRSGHDVKHWLSKDLERYYEPPQSERDIPRFRFSTLDNVKRISGYLQIRLDDPRLDGSPHLIPFTNGVLDVTTGELLDHAPEHGCTYCIQGNYCAPGTGQLGPAFHHLLQTSYDKAHHQMLRAGMRMIVDPTMPSGKALVLEGASGSGKGALVNGVIRRLFPTHAISALSRLDQLDGKEAIYQSVLGKRLITFGDLIGKQSKYSAFYELVDQSMITARRLFESEEVTVDFAGRFVLAMTKMPMFVDDDGNTGWMRRAFVVPTIPGERDRSLYDGDLEADLATEVGAIASWALAMDRKEAIDILQGRSDDEEVQRVQAKAAASTDSLSEFIDHCLVPTDGTVEADQVDLIDAYRLFCHATGKKALADARFIGQLRKALPHLHQPRRQLSRSVARDRGVDPNNRWLTARFFGFTVDETIWRREATDTIPLVMFDVHDFRSGVDWDSTLAKWKRADLHFQWNRDSKTADTGFISKTVLAQIEGRLLELRKHRPKPTDD
;
A
#
# COMPACT_ATOMS: atom_id res chain seq x y z
N MET A 1 22.54 3.22 73.96
CA MET A 1 21.88 2.02 73.40
C MET A 1 22.65 0.83 73.94
N ALA A 2 22.05 0.01 74.79
CA ALA A 2 22.73 -1.12 75.44
C ALA A 2 21.94 -2.40 75.18
N ILE A 3 22.63 -3.51 74.96
CA ILE A 3 22.04 -4.85 74.93
C ILE A 3 22.04 -5.38 76.37
N ILE A 4 20.90 -5.89 76.84
CA ILE A 4 20.79 -6.46 78.20
C ILE A 4 21.44 -7.85 78.27
N SER A 5 21.73 -8.34 79.49
CA SER A 5 22.41 -9.62 79.71
C SER A 5 21.75 -10.79 78.98
N ASP A 6 20.44 -10.92 79.05
CA ASP A 6 19.68 -12.01 78.42
C ASP A 6 19.83 -12.03 76.89
N ASP A 7 19.89 -10.85 76.26
CA ASP A 7 20.07 -10.72 74.82
C ASP A 7 21.53 -10.97 74.40
N LEU A 8 22.50 -10.59 75.24
CA LEU A 8 23.91 -10.94 75.05
C LEU A 8 24.12 -12.46 75.12
N GLU A 9 23.52 -13.11 76.12
CA GLU A 9 23.55 -14.57 76.25
C GLU A 9 22.89 -15.26 75.05
N HIS A 10 21.76 -14.72 74.56
CA HIS A 10 21.09 -15.23 73.36
C HIS A 10 21.99 -15.15 72.11
N LEU A 11 22.67 -14.02 71.87
CA LEU A 11 23.57 -13.85 70.72
C LEU A 11 24.80 -14.77 70.84
N ARG A 12 25.42 -14.85 72.03
CA ARG A 12 26.56 -15.75 72.29
C ARG A 12 26.19 -17.22 72.10
N ALA A 13 24.98 -17.62 72.50
CA ALA A 13 24.48 -18.98 72.30
C ALA A 13 24.29 -19.35 70.82
N GLU A 14 24.12 -18.35 69.93
CA GLU A 14 24.07 -18.54 68.48
C GLU A 14 25.45 -18.40 67.80
N GLY A 15 26.51 -18.28 68.58
CA GLY A 15 27.90 -18.26 68.10
C GLY A 15 28.45 -16.88 67.74
N TRP A 16 27.79 -15.79 68.16
CA TRP A 16 28.30 -14.43 67.98
C TRP A 16 29.44 -14.14 68.96
N THR A 17 30.59 -13.69 68.44
CA THR A 17 31.73 -13.21 69.24
C THR A 17 31.47 -11.80 69.77
N GLU A 18 32.23 -11.34 70.77
CA GLU A 18 32.11 -9.95 71.26
C GLU A 18 32.29 -8.93 70.13
N ALA A 19 33.28 -9.11 69.25
CA ALA A 19 33.50 -8.24 68.11
C ALA A 19 32.29 -8.18 67.14
N ASN A 20 31.61 -9.31 66.92
CA ASN A 20 30.40 -9.36 66.09
C ASN A 20 29.23 -8.63 66.76
N ILE A 21 29.13 -8.71 68.09
CA ILE A 21 28.10 -8.04 68.88
C ILE A 21 28.34 -6.52 68.87
N ASP A 22 29.57 -6.08 69.09
CA ASP A 22 29.95 -4.67 69.05
C ASP A 22 29.60 -4.06 67.68
N TRP A 23 29.94 -4.75 66.59
CA TRP A 23 29.55 -4.35 65.24
C TRP A 23 28.03 -4.28 65.05
N ALA A 24 27.28 -5.25 65.59
CA ALA A 24 25.83 -5.24 65.49
C ALA A 24 25.22 -4.04 66.25
N VAL A 25 25.79 -3.67 67.41
CA VAL A 25 25.40 -2.47 68.17
C VAL A 25 25.67 -1.21 67.37
N GLU A 26 26.82 -1.10 66.70
CA GLU A 26 27.12 0.01 65.78
C GLU A 26 26.13 0.08 64.61
N ALA A 27 25.70 -1.08 64.11
CA ALA A 27 24.63 -1.18 63.09
C ALA A 27 23.23 -0.87 63.64
N GLY A 28 23.09 -0.55 64.93
CA GLY A 28 21.85 -0.11 65.58
C GLY A 28 21.04 -1.22 66.26
N VAL A 29 21.59 -2.44 66.38
CA VAL A 29 20.97 -3.52 67.17
C VAL A 29 21.00 -3.15 68.66
N ARG A 30 19.86 -3.25 69.33
CA ARG A 30 19.73 -2.85 70.74
C ARG A 30 18.56 -3.54 71.41
N SER A 31 18.65 -3.73 72.72
CA SER A 31 17.46 -4.09 73.51
C SER A 31 16.54 -2.88 73.58
N VAL A 32 15.23 -3.13 73.48
CA VAL A 32 14.18 -2.11 73.58
C VAL A 32 13.19 -2.48 74.66
N ASP A 33 12.73 -1.48 75.40
CA ASP A 33 11.63 -1.63 76.34
C ASP A 33 10.25 -1.46 75.68
N ALA A 34 9.18 -1.52 76.47
CA ALA A 34 7.81 -1.42 75.95
C ALA A 34 7.47 -0.03 75.39
N ALA A 35 8.01 1.06 75.97
CA ALA A 35 7.76 2.42 75.50
C ALA A 35 8.52 2.67 74.20
N GLU A 36 9.76 2.22 74.10
CA GLU A 36 10.53 2.29 72.86
C GLU A 36 9.91 1.43 71.75
N ALA A 37 9.35 0.26 72.08
CA ALA A 37 8.62 -0.56 71.12
C ALA A 37 7.32 0.12 70.64
N GLU A 38 6.65 0.91 71.49
CA GLU A 38 5.52 1.76 71.11
C GLU A 38 5.95 2.86 70.14
N ASP A 39 7.04 3.57 70.45
CA ASP A 39 7.61 4.63 69.59
C ASP A 39 8.03 4.10 68.21
N LEU A 40 8.58 2.89 68.17
CA LEU A 40 8.93 2.18 66.94
C LEU A 40 7.70 1.61 66.20
N GLY A 41 6.49 1.74 66.74
CA GLY A 41 5.27 1.22 66.15
C GLY A 41 5.20 -0.31 66.12
N ILE A 42 5.84 -0.98 67.08
CA ILE A 42 5.92 -2.44 67.18
C ILE A 42 4.97 -2.91 68.28
N GLY A 43 3.87 -3.55 67.90
CA GLY A 43 2.90 -4.06 68.85
C GLY A 43 2.08 -5.24 68.31
N CYS A 44 1.51 -6.02 69.22
CA CYS A 44 0.63 -7.14 68.87
C CYS A 44 -0.71 -7.03 69.60
N ARG A 45 -1.81 -7.21 68.86
CA ARG A 45 -3.16 -7.25 69.45
C ARG A 45 -3.32 -8.49 70.32
N SER A 46 -3.75 -8.28 71.57
CA SER A 46 -4.07 -9.30 72.57
C SER A 46 -5.54 -9.17 73.00
N ASN A 47 -5.98 -10.04 73.92
CA ASN A 47 -7.30 -9.97 74.55
C ASN A 47 -7.51 -8.69 75.39
N THR A 48 -6.44 -8.02 75.80
CA THR A 48 -6.48 -6.87 76.71
C THR A 48 -6.10 -5.55 76.02
N GLY A 49 -5.89 -5.54 74.70
CA GLY A 49 -5.50 -4.36 73.94
C GLY A 49 -4.30 -4.62 73.03
N ILE A 50 -3.58 -3.56 72.65
CA ILE A 50 -2.29 -3.67 71.95
C ILE A 50 -1.21 -3.84 73.02
N ILE A 51 -0.38 -4.87 72.90
CA ILE A 51 0.78 -5.10 73.76
C ILE A 51 2.03 -4.75 72.98
N HIS A 52 2.83 -3.83 73.54
CA HIS A 52 4.18 -3.49 73.08
C HIS A 52 5.19 -4.30 73.92
N PRO A 53 5.91 -5.26 73.33
CA PRO A 53 6.81 -6.13 74.08
C PRO A 53 8.20 -5.51 74.24
N THR A 54 8.92 -5.95 75.28
CA THR A 54 10.37 -5.79 75.37
C THR A 54 11.08 -6.82 74.48
N GLY A 55 12.24 -6.51 73.93
CA GLY A 55 13.00 -7.46 73.12
C GLY A 55 14.28 -6.92 72.52
N LEU A 56 14.93 -7.73 71.69
CA LEU A 56 16.09 -7.35 70.89
C LEU A 56 15.65 -6.83 69.51
N PHE A 57 15.89 -5.56 69.24
CA PHE A 57 15.51 -4.89 68.00
C PHE A 57 16.63 -4.95 66.95
N PHE A 58 16.25 -5.30 65.73
CA PHE A 58 17.12 -5.37 64.56
C PHE A 58 16.66 -4.34 63.51
N PRO A 59 17.43 -3.28 63.25
CA PRO A 59 17.06 -2.27 62.25
C PRO A 59 17.40 -2.74 60.83
N TYR A 60 16.44 -2.59 59.91
CA TYR A 60 16.65 -2.89 58.49
C TYR A 60 16.96 -1.63 57.67
N GLY A 61 16.57 -0.45 58.17
CA GLY A 61 16.82 0.85 57.55
C GLY A 61 15.65 1.81 57.76
N SER A 62 15.49 2.81 56.89
CA SER A 62 14.37 3.76 56.94
C SER A 62 13.57 3.80 55.63
N SER A 63 12.23 3.88 55.73
CA SER A 63 11.30 4.13 54.62
C SER A 63 10.34 5.23 55.02
N ASP A 64 10.13 6.22 54.14
CA ASP A 64 9.24 7.37 54.38
C ASP A 64 9.52 8.09 55.71
N GLY A 65 10.81 8.25 56.04
CA GLY A 65 11.26 8.93 57.26
C GLY A 65 11.07 8.15 58.56
N LYS A 66 10.62 6.89 58.50
CA LYS A 66 10.46 6.01 59.67
C LYS A 66 11.36 4.79 59.59
N THR A 67 11.92 4.37 60.72
CA THR A 67 12.75 3.18 60.82
C THR A 67 11.89 1.91 60.66
N TYR A 68 12.28 1.04 59.72
CA TYR A 68 11.74 -0.31 59.63
C TYR A 68 12.70 -1.28 60.32
N GLY A 69 12.15 -2.17 61.16
CA GLY A 69 12.94 -3.24 61.77
C GLY A 69 12.08 -4.37 62.33
N GLN A 70 12.74 -5.32 62.98
CA GLN A 70 12.09 -6.44 63.66
C GLN A 70 12.54 -6.58 65.09
N LEU A 71 11.59 -6.84 65.97
CA LEU A 71 11.81 -7.05 67.39
C LEU A 71 11.66 -8.53 67.76
N ARG A 72 12.74 -9.15 68.24
CA ARG A 72 12.70 -10.48 68.86
C ARG A 72 12.15 -10.34 70.27
N CYS A 73 10.91 -10.79 70.49
CA CYS A 73 10.22 -10.61 71.77
C CYS A 73 10.81 -11.53 72.86
N HIS A 74 11.03 -11.00 74.07
CA HIS A 74 11.41 -11.83 75.24
C HIS A 74 10.27 -12.78 75.66
N GLY A 75 9.02 -12.32 75.54
CA GLY A 75 7.83 -13.05 75.96
C GLY A 75 6.96 -13.53 74.79
N LYS A 76 6.23 -14.64 75.01
CA LYS A 76 5.19 -15.12 74.10
C LYS A 76 3.88 -14.35 74.33
N ILE A 77 3.43 -13.60 73.33
CA ILE A 77 2.16 -12.87 73.40
C ILE A 77 1.01 -13.77 72.90
N LYS A 78 -0.07 -13.90 73.66
CA LYS A 78 -1.29 -14.60 73.21
C LYS A 78 -2.22 -13.65 72.47
N ARG A 79 -2.60 -14.02 71.24
CA ARG A 79 -3.56 -13.28 70.41
C ARG A 79 -5.01 -13.67 70.78
N PRO A 80 -6.01 -12.86 70.40
CA PRO A 80 -7.40 -13.13 70.73
C PRO A 80 -7.96 -14.47 70.22
N ASN A 81 -7.40 -14.96 69.12
CA ASN A 81 -7.77 -16.25 68.53
C ASN A 81 -7.08 -17.46 69.20
N GLY A 82 -6.47 -17.27 70.37
CA GLY A 82 -5.76 -18.32 71.12
C GLY A 82 -4.39 -18.69 70.57
N LYS A 83 -3.96 -18.14 69.42
CA LYS A 83 -2.63 -18.40 68.84
C LYS A 83 -1.57 -17.50 69.48
N THR A 84 -0.35 -18.01 69.59
CA THR A 84 0.80 -17.20 70.01
C THR A 84 1.26 -16.29 68.86
N ALA A 85 1.67 -15.07 69.18
CA ALA A 85 2.31 -14.17 68.24
C ALA A 85 3.63 -14.78 67.71
N PRO A 86 4.07 -14.41 66.50
CA PRO A 86 5.37 -14.76 65.96
C PRO A 86 6.50 -14.32 66.90
N LYS A 87 7.63 -15.04 66.82
CA LYS A 87 8.85 -14.76 67.60
C LYS A 87 9.40 -13.35 67.32
N TYR A 88 9.25 -12.86 66.09
CA TYR A 88 9.66 -11.54 65.65
C TYR A 88 8.43 -10.70 65.29
N LEU A 89 8.37 -9.47 65.79
CA LEU A 89 7.34 -8.50 65.41
C LEU A 89 7.95 -7.38 64.55
N PRO A 90 7.37 -7.07 63.39
CA PRO A 90 7.84 -5.98 62.54
C PRO A 90 7.32 -4.62 63.03
N THR A 91 7.97 -3.55 62.61
CA THR A 91 7.39 -2.20 62.64
C THR A 91 6.12 -2.13 61.80
N VAL A 92 5.02 -1.66 62.38
CA VAL A 92 3.72 -1.56 61.72
C VAL A 92 3.59 -0.23 60.97
N GLY A 93 3.03 -0.27 59.76
CA GLY A 93 2.75 0.94 58.98
C GLY A 93 3.98 1.55 58.29
N VAL A 94 5.12 0.84 58.29
CA VAL A 94 6.32 1.20 57.52
C VAL A 94 6.54 0.13 56.44
N LYS A 95 6.84 0.57 55.22
CA LYS A 95 7.08 -0.34 54.09
C LYS A 95 8.32 -1.22 54.39
N PRO A 96 8.22 -2.55 54.25
CA PRO A 96 9.39 -3.42 54.40
C PRO A 96 10.49 -3.08 53.40
N ILE A 97 11.73 -3.10 53.86
CA ILE A 97 12.95 -2.84 53.07
C ILE A 97 13.97 -3.96 53.32
N VAL A 98 14.86 -4.19 52.33
CA VAL A 98 16.00 -5.08 52.51
C VAL A 98 17.07 -4.36 53.33
N TRP A 99 17.54 -5.04 54.37
CA TRP A 99 18.76 -4.66 55.03
C TRP A 99 19.96 -5.07 54.16
N VAL A 100 20.93 -4.20 54.01
CA VAL A 100 22.22 -4.49 53.37
C VAL A 100 23.36 -4.10 54.31
N PRO A 101 24.46 -4.86 54.33
CA PRO A 101 25.66 -4.43 55.04
C PRO A 101 26.19 -3.10 54.48
N PRO A 102 26.84 -2.24 55.29
CA PRO A 102 27.34 -0.94 54.83
C PRO A 102 28.35 -1.08 53.69
N GLU A 103 28.25 -0.19 52.70
CA GLU A 103 29.24 0.01 51.61
C GLU A 103 29.50 -1.18 50.66
N GLU A 104 28.66 -2.22 50.67
CA GLU A 104 28.80 -3.40 49.80
C GLU A 104 27.49 -3.81 49.09
N GLU A 105 27.61 -4.24 47.83
CA GLU A 105 26.48 -4.82 47.09
C GLU A 105 26.23 -6.28 47.51
N PRO A 106 25.00 -6.65 47.94
CA PRO A 106 24.73 -8.00 48.42
C PRO A 106 24.74 -9.04 47.29
N GLN A 107 25.40 -10.16 47.54
CA GLN A 107 25.47 -11.29 46.60
C GLN A 107 24.23 -12.20 46.65
N ALA A 108 23.51 -12.18 47.76
CA ALA A 108 22.25 -12.89 47.95
C ALA A 108 21.39 -12.17 49.00
N ILE A 109 20.10 -12.46 49.02
CA ILE A 109 19.17 -11.99 50.04
C ILE A 109 18.57 -13.20 50.77
N THR A 110 18.64 -13.17 52.10
CA THR A 110 18.08 -14.21 52.98
C THR A 110 16.92 -13.69 53.84
N GLU A 111 16.25 -14.59 54.55
CA GLU A 111 15.35 -14.23 55.64
C GLU A 111 16.16 -14.05 56.93
N GLY A 112 15.85 -13.01 57.71
CA GLY A 112 16.45 -12.74 59.01
C GLY A 112 17.67 -11.82 58.97
N TRP A 113 17.67 -10.78 59.80
CA TRP A 113 18.76 -9.79 59.86
C TRP A 113 20.11 -10.44 60.16
N LYS A 114 20.14 -11.33 61.17
CA LYS A 114 21.34 -12.05 61.60
C LYS A 114 21.90 -12.94 60.49
N ASP A 115 21.02 -13.53 59.68
CA ASP A 115 21.39 -14.41 58.58
C ASP A 115 22.02 -13.62 57.43
N GLY A 116 21.61 -12.36 57.22
CA GLY A 116 22.31 -11.45 56.31
C GLY A 116 23.69 -11.04 56.83
N ALA A 117 23.81 -10.79 58.13
CA ALA A 117 25.04 -10.30 58.75
C ALA A 117 26.11 -11.40 58.96
N ALA A 118 25.71 -12.64 59.26
CA ALA A 118 26.65 -13.71 59.62
C ALA A 118 27.71 -14.04 58.54
N PRO A 119 27.37 -14.15 57.24
CA PRO A 119 28.34 -14.37 56.18
C PRO A 119 29.34 -13.22 56.02
N PHE A 120 28.87 -11.98 56.21
CA PHE A 120 29.69 -10.78 56.13
C PHE A 120 30.70 -10.76 57.28
N LEU A 121 30.22 -10.93 58.51
CA LEU A 121 31.06 -10.91 59.72
C LEU A 121 32.11 -12.02 59.75
N ARG A 122 31.78 -13.21 59.23
CA ARG A 122 32.69 -14.37 59.27
C ARG A 122 33.64 -14.45 58.09
N HIS A 123 33.19 -14.04 56.90
CA HIS A 123 33.88 -14.33 55.63
C HIS A 123 33.98 -13.13 54.67
N GLY A 124 33.46 -11.95 55.05
CA GLY A 124 33.41 -10.79 54.18
C GLY A 124 32.52 -10.99 52.95
N ILE A 125 31.47 -11.82 53.05
CA ILE A 125 30.50 -12.02 51.96
C ILE A 125 29.25 -11.19 52.26
N PRO A 126 28.93 -10.14 51.49
CA PRO A 126 27.77 -9.32 51.74
C PRO A 126 26.49 -10.07 51.36
N CYS A 127 25.59 -10.26 52.32
CA CYS A 127 24.25 -10.80 52.12
C CYS A 127 23.21 -9.81 52.65
N GLY A 128 22.19 -9.54 51.85
CA GLY A 128 21.04 -8.76 52.29
C GLY A 128 20.07 -9.61 53.12
N ALA A 129 19.20 -8.96 53.88
CA ALA A 129 18.17 -9.64 54.66
C ALA A 129 16.79 -9.00 54.50
N ILE A 130 15.75 -9.85 54.53
CA ILE A 130 14.36 -9.43 54.71
C ILE A 130 13.78 -9.99 56.01
N GLY A 131 12.73 -9.35 56.51
CA GLY A 131 12.14 -9.76 57.79
C GLY A 131 11.27 -11.02 57.76
N ALA A 132 10.71 -11.39 56.60
CA ALA A 132 9.87 -12.58 56.48
C ALA A 132 9.66 -12.94 54.99
N PRO A 133 9.38 -14.21 54.62
CA PRO A 133 9.20 -14.61 53.23
C PRO A 133 8.04 -13.89 52.57
N SER A 134 6.98 -13.58 53.32
CA SER A 134 5.84 -12.80 52.80
C SER A 134 6.24 -11.43 52.26
N TYR A 135 7.37 -10.87 52.70
CA TYR A 135 7.84 -9.56 52.26
C TYR A 135 8.61 -9.58 50.95
N PHE A 136 8.94 -10.75 50.37
CA PHE A 136 9.56 -10.83 49.05
C PHE A 136 8.77 -10.04 47.99
N ARG A 137 7.43 -10.02 48.06
CA ARG A 137 6.58 -9.27 47.13
C ARG A 137 6.68 -7.75 47.26
N CYS A 138 7.10 -7.24 48.41
CA CYS A 138 7.27 -5.81 48.64
C CYS A 138 8.59 -5.26 48.05
N MET A 139 9.42 -6.14 47.49
CA MET A 139 10.79 -5.87 47.03
C MET A 139 10.90 -5.51 45.54
N GLU A 140 9.79 -5.35 44.84
CA GLU A 140 9.79 -4.96 43.43
C GLU A 140 10.61 -3.68 43.23
N GLY A 141 11.63 -3.75 42.37
CA GLY A 141 12.55 -2.64 42.07
C GLY A 141 13.77 -2.47 42.99
N GLN A 142 13.88 -3.18 44.13
CA GLN A 142 15.06 -3.09 45.01
C GLN A 142 16.10 -4.17 44.66
N LEU A 143 17.37 -3.80 44.46
CA LEU A 143 18.50 -4.73 44.22
C LEU A 143 18.22 -5.75 43.09
N PRO A 144 17.92 -5.31 41.85
CA PRO A 144 17.53 -6.21 40.76
C PRO A 144 18.60 -7.27 40.46
N GLY A 145 18.18 -8.51 40.17
CA GLY A 145 19.08 -9.61 39.82
C GLY A 145 19.73 -10.35 40.99
N VAL A 146 19.75 -9.78 42.21
CA VAL A 146 20.27 -10.45 43.41
C VAL A 146 19.39 -11.66 43.78
N PRO A 147 19.96 -12.87 43.95
CA PRO A 147 19.19 -14.08 44.21
C PRO A 147 18.66 -14.19 45.64
N TYR A 148 17.61 -14.99 45.82
CA TYR A 148 17.09 -15.34 47.14
C TYR A 148 17.63 -16.69 47.62
N ILE A 149 18.08 -16.76 48.87
CA ILE A 149 18.54 -17.98 49.52
C ILE A 149 17.85 -18.07 50.87
N LEU A 150 17.14 -19.16 51.11
CA LEU A 150 16.39 -19.37 52.35
C LEU A 150 16.89 -20.58 53.15
N ASP A 151 16.29 -20.78 54.31
CA ASP A 151 16.60 -21.85 55.25
C ASP A 151 16.43 -23.25 54.65
N PRO A 152 17.11 -24.27 55.21
CA PRO A 152 17.06 -25.64 54.69
C PRO A 152 15.68 -26.30 54.72
N ASP A 153 14.75 -25.85 55.57
CA ASP A 153 13.38 -26.38 55.60
C ASP A 153 12.48 -25.80 54.51
N THR A 154 12.93 -24.79 53.76
CA THR A 154 12.19 -24.15 52.67
C THR A 154 11.52 -25.14 51.71
N PRO A 155 12.22 -26.17 51.16
CA PRO A 155 11.59 -27.13 50.26
C PRO A 155 10.40 -27.88 50.86
N PHE A 156 10.33 -27.98 52.19
CA PHE A 156 9.34 -28.80 52.91
C PHE A 156 8.19 -27.97 53.49
N VAL A 157 8.28 -26.64 53.45
CA VAL A 157 7.23 -25.74 53.94
C VAL A 157 6.47 -25.12 52.77
N LEU A 158 5.25 -25.60 52.55
CA LEU A 158 4.43 -25.27 51.37
C LEU A 158 4.27 -23.77 51.11
N GLU A 159 4.06 -22.98 52.17
CA GLU A 159 3.87 -21.54 52.03
C GLU A 159 5.17 -20.82 51.63
N VAL A 160 6.33 -21.31 52.09
CA VAL A 160 7.64 -20.65 51.90
C VAL A 160 8.13 -20.85 50.46
N TRP A 161 8.29 -22.10 50.00
CA TRP A 161 8.77 -22.33 48.64
C TRP A 161 7.79 -21.81 47.58
N ARG A 162 6.47 -21.80 47.87
CA ARG A 162 5.47 -21.24 46.94
C ARG A 162 5.66 -19.74 46.77
N ILE A 163 5.89 -19.01 47.85
CA ILE A 163 6.17 -17.57 47.79
C ILE A 163 7.51 -17.33 47.07
N LEU A 164 8.53 -18.11 47.40
CA LEU A 164 9.86 -18.01 46.78
C LEU A 164 9.80 -18.19 45.26
N VAL A 165 9.12 -19.24 44.77
CA VAL A 165 8.93 -19.49 43.33
C VAL A 165 8.08 -18.40 42.68
N ALA A 166 7.00 -17.96 43.33
CA ALA A 166 6.16 -16.89 42.79
C ALA A 166 6.94 -15.59 42.62
N CYS A 167 7.72 -15.18 43.62
CA CYS A 167 8.54 -13.96 43.55
C CYS A 167 9.69 -14.11 42.55
N GLY A 168 10.29 -15.30 42.46
CA GLY A 168 11.31 -15.60 41.44
C GLY A 168 10.79 -15.48 40.01
N LEU A 169 9.52 -15.84 39.76
CA LEU A 169 8.85 -15.65 38.47
C LEU A 169 8.45 -14.18 38.24
N GLU A 170 7.85 -13.54 39.24
CA GLU A 170 7.33 -12.17 39.15
C GLU A 170 8.46 -11.13 39.01
N GLN A 171 9.63 -11.37 39.63
CA GLN A 171 10.75 -10.43 39.69
C GLN A 171 11.98 -10.87 38.86
N ASP A 172 11.86 -11.96 38.09
CA ASP A 172 12.95 -12.58 37.32
C ASP A 172 14.24 -12.81 38.14
N ARG A 173 14.10 -13.43 39.31
CA ARG A 173 15.21 -13.72 40.24
C ARG A 173 15.54 -15.20 40.29
N LYS A 174 16.82 -15.50 40.45
CA LYS A 174 17.26 -16.85 40.84
C LYS A 174 16.97 -17.08 42.33
N ILE A 175 16.64 -18.32 42.66
CA ILE A 175 16.22 -18.74 44.00
C ILE A 175 16.96 -20.01 44.43
N GLY A 176 17.19 -20.14 45.73
CA GLY A 176 17.91 -21.25 46.34
C GLY A 176 17.56 -21.42 47.80
N HIS A 177 18.23 -22.36 48.44
CA HIS A 177 18.12 -22.62 49.88
C HIS A 177 19.43 -23.24 50.36
N LEU A 178 19.66 -23.14 51.67
CA LEU A 178 20.77 -23.79 52.35
C LEU A 178 20.67 -25.32 52.29
N PRO A 179 21.81 -26.03 52.32
CA PRO A 179 21.82 -27.49 52.39
C PRO A 179 21.20 -27.96 53.72
N TRP A 180 20.70 -29.20 53.74
CA TRP A 180 20.12 -29.78 54.95
C TRP A 180 21.15 -29.87 56.09
N MET A 181 20.83 -29.30 57.25
CA MET A 181 21.67 -29.30 58.44
C MET A 181 21.00 -30.18 59.52
N PRO A 182 21.51 -31.39 59.83
CA PRO A 182 20.85 -32.32 60.75
C PRO A 182 20.57 -31.75 62.14
N ASP A 183 21.53 -31.01 62.70
CA ASP A 183 21.43 -30.41 64.04
C ASP A 183 20.64 -29.10 64.03
N HIS A 184 20.52 -28.47 62.86
CA HIS A 184 19.85 -27.18 62.66
C HIS A 184 18.90 -27.23 61.46
N PRO A 185 17.85 -28.09 61.46
CA PRO A 185 16.98 -28.29 60.29
C PRO A 185 16.17 -27.04 59.89
N LYS A 186 16.19 -26.00 60.72
CA LYS A 186 15.57 -24.68 60.52
C LYS A 186 16.57 -23.53 60.79
N GLY A 187 17.86 -23.84 60.80
CA GLY A 187 18.90 -22.84 60.98
C GLY A 187 19.09 -22.05 59.69
N GLY A 188 19.32 -20.75 59.83
CA GLY A 188 19.62 -19.88 58.71
C GLY A 188 21.12 -19.84 58.42
N LEU A 189 21.55 -18.76 57.76
CA LEU A 189 22.98 -18.51 57.50
C LEU A 189 23.76 -18.27 58.79
N THR A 190 23.11 -17.84 59.87
CA THR A 190 23.73 -17.72 61.20
C THR A 190 24.28 -19.06 61.69
N GLU A 191 23.42 -20.09 61.76
CA GLU A 191 23.83 -21.43 62.16
C GLU A 191 24.78 -22.07 61.14
N PHE A 192 24.56 -21.84 59.84
CA PHE A 192 25.44 -22.37 58.80
C PHE A 192 26.87 -21.83 58.92
N CYS A 193 27.02 -20.52 59.10
CA CYS A 193 28.32 -19.87 59.27
C CYS A 193 28.92 -20.19 60.62
N PHE A 194 28.23 -19.90 61.74
CA PHE A 194 28.83 -19.98 63.07
C PHE A 194 28.81 -21.38 63.68
N SER A 195 27.65 -22.05 63.70
CA SER A 195 27.48 -23.34 64.40
C SER A 195 28.03 -24.52 63.60
N ASN A 196 27.78 -24.55 62.29
CA ASN A 196 28.27 -25.60 61.39
C ASN A 196 29.67 -25.34 60.84
N ASN A 197 30.28 -24.23 61.23
CA ASN A 197 31.65 -23.86 60.88
C ASN A 197 31.91 -23.86 59.35
N ALA A 198 30.92 -23.44 58.55
CA ALA A 198 31.06 -23.37 57.09
C ALA A 198 32.27 -22.52 56.70
N SER A 199 32.94 -22.90 55.60
CA SER A 199 34.00 -22.11 54.99
C SER A 199 33.43 -21.04 54.07
N GLN A 200 34.27 -20.07 53.69
CA GLN A 200 33.92 -19.08 52.66
C GLN A 200 33.47 -19.76 51.35
N GLN A 201 34.14 -20.84 50.95
CA GLN A 201 33.79 -21.60 49.75
C GLN A 201 32.42 -22.29 49.87
N ASP A 202 32.05 -22.78 51.06
CA ASP A 202 30.74 -23.39 51.28
C ASP A 202 29.61 -22.37 51.08
N VAL A 203 29.77 -21.16 51.62
CA VAL A 203 28.81 -20.07 51.43
C VAL A 203 28.70 -19.70 49.94
N MET A 204 29.83 -19.56 49.24
CA MET A 204 29.84 -19.27 47.80
C MET A 204 29.22 -20.41 46.97
N ASN A 205 29.39 -21.67 47.38
CA ASN A 205 28.74 -22.81 46.73
C ASN A 205 27.22 -22.75 46.88
N VAL A 206 26.71 -22.34 48.05
CA VAL A 206 25.27 -22.13 48.26
C VAL A 206 24.76 -21.02 47.35
N ILE A 207 25.44 -19.87 47.30
CA ILE A 207 25.07 -18.74 46.43
C ILE A 207 25.12 -19.15 44.96
N GLY A 208 26.16 -19.86 44.53
CA GLY A 208 26.30 -20.38 43.17
C GLY A 208 25.28 -21.46 42.80
N SER A 209 24.67 -22.11 43.80
CA SER A 209 23.66 -23.15 43.56
C SER A 209 22.31 -22.59 43.13
N VAL A 210 22.04 -21.28 43.25
CA VAL A 210 20.72 -20.71 42.96
C VAL A 210 20.27 -20.97 41.51
N ALA A 211 18.98 -21.19 41.31
CA ALA A 211 18.40 -21.58 40.03
C ALA A 211 17.27 -20.65 39.62
N ARG A 212 16.96 -20.56 38.32
CA ARG A 212 15.73 -19.88 37.90
C ARG A 212 14.52 -20.60 38.49
N ALA A 213 13.44 -19.87 38.75
CA ALA A 213 12.26 -20.41 39.41
C ALA A 213 11.71 -21.69 38.73
N LYS A 214 11.75 -21.76 37.39
CA LYS A 214 11.38 -22.97 36.63
C LYS A 214 12.26 -24.18 36.96
N ASP A 215 13.58 -23.98 37.05
CA ASP A 215 14.56 -25.04 37.28
C ASP A 215 14.53 -25.48 38.74
N TYR A 216 14.22 -24.55 39.65
CA TYR A 216 14.01 -24.82 41.06
C TYR A 216 12.83 -25.77 41.31
N LEU A 217 11.76 -25.74 40.49
CA LEU A 217 10.66 -26.71 40.59
C LEU A 217 11.13 -28.16 40.38
N PHE A 218 12.02 -28.39 39.41
CA PHE A 218 12.64 -29.70 39.19
C PHE A 218 13.55 -30.08 40.35
N ARG A 219 14.29 -29.12 40.91
CA ARG A 219 15.10 -29.34 42.11
C ARG A 219 14.25 -29.75 43.32
N LEU A 220 13.11 -29.09 43.56
CA LEU A 220 12.17 -29.46 44.61
C LEU A 220 11.69 -30.90 44.45
N ALA A 221 11.29 -31.29 43.23
CA ALA A 221 10.88 -32.66 42.94
C ALA A 221 12.00 -33.67 43.24
N GLN A 222 13.26 -33.34 42.92
CA GLN A 222 14.41 -34.20 43.20
C GLN A 222 14.75 -34.28 44.70
N ILE A 223 14.63 -33.16 45.42
CA ILE A 223 14.81 -33.13 46.89
C ILE A 223 13.76 -33.99 47.55
N TRP A 224 12.47 -33.81 47.21
CA TRP A 224 11.39 -34.61 47.76
C TRP A 224 11.49 -36.08 47.41
N ALA A 225 12.00 -36.39 46.22
CA ALA A 225 12.31 -37.75 45.85
C ALA A 225 13.33 -38.33 46.85
N ASN A 226 14.42 -37.62 47.16
CA ASN A 226 15.51 -38.15 48.00
C ASN A 226 15.29 -38.00 49.52
N ALA A 227 14.30 -37.22 49.96
CA ALA A 227 14.10 -36.89 51.36
C ALA A 227 13.47 -38.03 52.17
N THR A 228 13.92 -38.20 53.43
CA THR A 228 13.34 -39.15 54.38
C THR A 228 12.08 -38.58 55.05
N ASP A 229 11.22 -39.45 55.58
CA ASP A 229 10.04 -39.03 56.36
C ASP A 229 10.42 -38.28 57.64
N GLU A 230 11.64 -38.47 58.13
CA GLU A 230 12.18 -37.71 59.26
C GLU A 230 12.52 -36.27 58.89
N GLN A 231 13.09 -36.03 57.70
CA GLN A 231 13.34 -34.67 57.20
C GLN A 231 12.02 -33.89 57.03
N TRP A 232 10.99 -34.52 56.47
CA TRP A 232 9.65 -33.94 56.37
C TRP A 232 9.06 -33.57 57.74
N ARG A 233 9.31 -34.39 58.78
CA ARG A 233 8.87 -34.14 60.16
C ARG A 233 9.67 -33.04 60.83
N ALA A 234 11.00 -33.05 60.70
CA ALA A 234 11.88 -32.05 61.30
C ALA A 234 11.59 -30.63 60.79
N ALA A 235 11.26 -30.49 59.50
CA ALA A 235 10.79 -29.24 58.90
C ALA A 235 9.42 -28.78 59.42
N ASN A 236 8.59 -29.68 59.96
CA ASN A 236 7.20 -29.40 60.35
C ASN A 236 6.93 -29.84 61.80
N LYS A 237 7.53 -29.16 62.79
CA LYS A 237 7.49 -29.49 64.24
C LYS A 237 6.10 -29.76 64.87
N ASN A 238 4.99 -29.43 64.20
CA ASN A 238 3.61 -29.69 64.66
C ASN A 238 2.89 -30.83 63.90
N ALA A 239 3.60 -31.57 63.04
CA ALA A 239 3.02 -32.66 62.26
C ALA A 239 3.15 -33.99 63.01
N GLU A 240 2.03 -34.57 63.46
CA GLU A 240 1.95 -35.96 63.93
C GLU A 240 2.47 -36.91 62.84
N ALA A 241 3.12 -38.02 63.23
CA ALA A 241 3.79 -38.95 62.30
C ALA A 241 2.88 -39.43 61.14
N GLY A 242 1.57 -39.57 61.37
CA GLY A 242 0.58 -39.95 60.35
C GLY A 242 0.30 -38.90 59.26
N ARG A 243 0.81 -37.67 59.37
CA ARG A 243 0.50 -36.56 58.44
C ARG A 243 1.50 -36.38 57.29
N VAL A 244 2.66 -37.07 57.30
CA VAL A 244 3.68 -36.93 56.24
C VAL A 244 3.14 -37.22 54.84
N PRO A 245 2.35 -38.29 54.60
CA PRO A 245 1.76 -38.54 53.27
C PRO A 245 0.84 -37.41 52.79
N LEU A 246 0.06 -36.81 53.71
CA LEU A 246 -0.82 -35.68 53.38
C LEU A 246 -0.03 -34.42 53.02
N LEU A 247 1.10 -34.18 53.69
CA LEU A 247 2.00 -33.07 53.36
C LEU A 247 2.60 -33.23 51.96
N LYS A 248 3.10 -34.44 51.64
CA LYS A 248 3.62 -34.77 50.30
C LYS A 248 2.57 -34.58 49.21
N ALA A 249 1.34 -35.04 49.45
CA ALA A 249 0.25 -34.89 48.49
C ALA A 249 -0.10 -33.41 48.23
N ARG A 250 -0.29 -32.62 49.30
CA ARG A 250 -0.56 -31.18 49.18
C ARG A 250 0.56 -30.42 48.46
N ALA A 251 1.82 -30.76 48.76
CA ALA A 251 2.97 -30.16 48.09
C ALA A 251 3.00 -30.49 46.59
N ALA A 252 2.72 -31.74 46.21
CA ALA A 252 2.66 -32.16 44.80
C ALA A 252 1.52 -31.47 44.03
N GLU A 253 0.32 -31.40 44.59
CA GLU A 253 -0.80 -30.67 43.99
C GLU A 253 -0.48 -29.19 43.79
N GLN A 254 0.11 -28.55 44.81
CA GLN A 254 0.48 -27.15 44.73
C GLN A 254 1.60 -26.92 43.72
N LEU A 255 2.56 -27.84 43.61
CA LEU A 255 3.61 -27.80 42.60
C LEU A 255 3.02 -27.90 41.18
N ALA A 256 2.03 -28.75 40.93
CA ALA A 256 1.34 -28.80 39.64
C ALA A 256 0.63 -27.48 39.30
N LYS A 257 -0.01 -26.82 40.28
CA LYS A 257 -0.64 -25.49 40.10
C LYS A 257 0.39 -24.41 39.80
N THR A 258 1.56 -24.45 40.45
CA THR A 258 2.62 -23.47 40.24
C THR A 258 3.32 -23.70 38.88
N ALA A 259 3.57 -24.96 38.52
CA ALA A 259 4.15 -25.35 37.23
C ALA A 259 3.31 -24.85 36.03
N ALA A 260 1.98 -24.83 36.16
CA ALA A 260 1.09 -24.30 35.12
C ALA A 260 1.35 -22.85 34.73
N ARG A 261 2.05 -22.07 35.57
CA ARG A 261 2.43 -20.69 35.28
C ARG A 261 3.70 -20.55 34.44
N CYS A 262 4.57 -21.56 34.40
CA CYS A 262 5.93 -21.38 33.88
C CYS A 262 6.50 -22.58 33.09
N LEU A 263 5.80 -23.72 33.02
CA LEU A 263 6.24 -24.90 32.28
C LEU A 263 5.28 -25.22 31.13
N SER A 264 5.84 -25.76 30.05
CA SER A 264 5.08 -26.40 28.98
C SER A 264 4.49 -27.75 29.43
N THR A 265 3.52 -28.26 28.68
CA THR A 265 2.92 -29.59 28.94
C THR A 265 3.96 -30.71 28.94
N GLY A 266 4.96 -30.63 28.05
CA GLY A 266 6.05 -31.61 27.97
C GLY A 266 6.96 -31.58 29.21
N GLU A 267 7.39 -30.38 29.61
CA GLU A 267 8.23 -30.19 30.81
C GLU A 267 7.49 -30.60 32.10
N ALA A 268 6.21 -30.24 32.22
CA ALA A 268 5.36 -30.65 33.35
C ALA A 268 5.22 -32.18 33.41
N GLY A 269 5.07 -32.85 32.25
CA GLY A 269 5.05 -34.31 32.17
C GLY A 269 6.33 -34.97 32.70
N ALA A 270 7.50 -34.39 32.42
CA ALA A 270 8.78 -34.84 32.94
C ALA A 270 8.88 -34.63 34.46
N LEU A 271 8.47 -33.44 34.95
CA LEU A 271 8.43 -33.10 36.37
C LEU A 271 7.55 -34.06 37.17
N PHE A 272 6.33 -34.33 36.69
CA PHE A 272 5.39 -35.22 37.38
C PHE A 272 5.85 -36.68 37.38
N LYS A 273 6.67 -37.11 36.41
CA LYS A 273 7.28 -38.44 36.40
C LYS A 273 8.28 -38.62 37.56
N VAL A 274 9.01 -37.57 37.93
CA VAL A 274 9.93 -37.58 39.08
C VAL A 274 9.15 -37.70 40.39
N ILE A 275 8.05 -36.95 40.53
CA ILE A 275 7.22 -36.91 41.75
C ILE A 275 6.44 -38.22 41.95
N TYR A 276 5.83 -38.76 40.88
CA TYR A 276 5.01 -39.98 40.93
C TYR A 276 5.75 -41.16 41.57
N LYS A 277 7.04 -41.33 41.23
CA LYS A 277 7.84 -42.47 41.69
C LYS A 277 8.03 -42.54 43.21
N ARG A 278 7.83 -41.46 43.97
CA ARG A 278 8.17 -41.41 45.41
C ARG A 278 7.17 -40.69 46.33
N ALA A 279 6.29 -39.83 45.80
CA ALA A 279 5.29 -39.10 46.62
C ALA A 279 3.91 -39.78 46.69
N GLY A 280 3.66 -40.85 45.93
CA GLY A 280 2.41 -41.62 45.95
C GLY A 280 1.20 -40.95 45.27
N VAL A 281 1.36 -39.76 44.67
CA VAL A 281 0.30 -39.06 43.91
C VAL A 281 0.34 -39.49 42.45
N LYS A 282 -0.81 -39.89 41.89
CA LYS A 282 -0.91 -40.34 40.49
C LYS A 282 -0.58 -39.21 39.51
N LYS A 283 0.23 -39.53 38.49
CA LYS A 283 0.62 -38.60 37.41
C LYS A 283 -0.61 -37.97 36.72
N SER A 284 -1.64 -38.78 36.45
CA SER A 284 -2.88 -38.33 35.81
C SER A 284 -3.62 -37.24 36.59
N ASP A 285 -3.52 -37.26 37.92
CA ASP A 285 -4.23 -36.30 38.77
C ASP A 285 -3.50 -34.95 38.76
N LEU A 286 -2.16 -34.99 38.77
CA LEU A 286 -1.32 -33.79 38.60
C LEU A 286 -1.49 -33.17 37.22
N GLU A 287 -1.58 -33.97 36.15
CA GLU A 287 -1.85 -33.50 34.79
C GLU A 287 -3.21 -32.82 34.66
N LYS A 288 -4.25 -33.35 35.31
CA LYS A 288 -5.59 -32.71 35.35
C LYS A 288 -5.55 -31.36 36.08
N ILE A 289 -4.88 -31.30 37.24
CA ILE A 289 -4.72 -30.05 38.02
C ILE A 289 -3.96 -29.00 37.19
N PHE A 290 -2.88 -29.41 36.53
CA PHE A 290 -2.08 -28.56 35.65
C PHE A 290 -2.90 -27.99 34.49
N ALA A 291 -3.60 -28.85 33.75
CA ALA A 291 -4.43 -28.44 32.60
C ALA A 291 -5.56 -27.49 33.03
N SER A 292 -6.24 -27.81 34.15
CA SER A 292 -7.27 -26.94 34.72
C SER A 292 -6.72 -25.56 35.08
N LYS A 293 -5.53 -25.51 35.67
CA LYS A 293 -4.91 -24.24 36.06
C LYS A 293 -4.43 -23.43 34.85
N GLN A 294 -3.87 -24.06 33.81
CA GLN A 294 -3.51 -23.38 32.56
C GLN A 294 -4.74 -22.76 31.88
N ALA A 295 -5.87 -23.48 31.84
CA ALA A 295 -7.11 -22.94 31.28
C ALA A 295 -7.60 -21.70 32.05
N LEU A 296 -7.51 -21.71 33.38
CA LEU A 296 -7.85 -20.55 34.21
C LEU A 296 -6.92 -19.36 33.98
N ILE A 297 -5.61 -19.59 33.81
CA ILE A 297 -4.63 -18.53 33.53
C ILE A 297 -4.92 -17.90 32.17
N ALA A 298 -5.09 -18.73 31.13
CA ALA A 298 -5.42 -18.25 29.78
C ALA A 298 -6.74 -17.47 29.75
N ARG A 299 -7.73 -17.85 30.58
CA ARG A 299 -8.97 -17.09 30.74
C ARG A 299 -8.72 -15.71 31.36
N ALA A 300 -7.95 -15.65 32.45
CA ALA A 300 -7.65 -14.38 33.13
C ALA A 300 -6.84 -13.41 32.24
N GLU A 301 -5.90 -13.93 31.45
CA GLU A 301 -5.13 -13.13 30.47
C GLU A 301 -6.04 -12.52 29.40
N ARG A 302 -7.00 -13.30 28.88
CA ARG A 302 -8.02 -12.80 27.93
C ARG A 302 -8.92 -11.73 28.55
N GLU A 303 -9.31 -11.90 29.83
CA GLU A 303 -10.10 -10.91 30.56
C GLU A 303 -9.30 -9.62 30.85
N SER A 304 -7.98 -9.71 31.08
CA SER A 304 -7.10 -8.54 31.26
C SER A 304 -6.91 -7.77 29.95
N ALA A 305 -6.61 -8.47 28.85
CA ALA A 305 -6.51 -7.86 27.53
C ALA A 305 -7.83 -7.19 27.09
N ARG A 306 -8.98 -7.73 27.52
CA ARG A 306 -10.31 -7.10 27.38
C ARG A 306 -10.38 -5.76 28.12
N ARG A 307 -9.94 -5.67 29.38
CA ARG A 307 -9.98 -4.44 30.18
C ARG A 307 -9.09 -3.34 29.59
N GLU A 308 -7.91 -3.71 29.11
CA GLU A 308 -7.01 -2.78 28.42
C GLU A 308 -7.61 -2.25 27.11
N ARG A 309 -8.25 -3.13 26.31
CA ARG A 309 -8.91 -2.71 25.07
C ARG A 309 -10.16 -1.86 25.32
N GLN A 310 -10.98 -2.17 26.33
CA GLN A 310 -12.15 -1.35 26.70
C GLN A 310 -11.75 0.03 27.25
N GLY A 311 -10.55 0.18 27.81
CA GLY A 311 -10.00 1.47 28.22
C GLY A 311 -9.58 2.40 27.06
N SER A 312 -9.56 1.91 25.81
CA SER A 312 -9.07 2.65 24.64
C SER A 312 -10.11 3.58 23.97
N GLY A 313 -11.37 3.56 24.41
CA GLY A 313 -12.42 4.45 23.89
C GLY A 313 -12.91 4.18 22.46
N GLN A 314 -12.43 3.13 21.77
CA GLN A 314 -12.94 2.79 20.43
C GLN A 314 -14.25 1.97 20.48
N PRO A 315 -15.23 2.26 19.61
CA PRO A 315 -16.48 1.50 19.53
C PRO A 315 -16.25 0.08 18.99
N VAL A 316 -17.04 -0.87 19.51
CA VAL A 316 -16.98 -2.30 19.18
C VAL A 316 -18.37 -2.76 18.73
N TYR A 317 -18.47 -3.59 17.68
CA TYR A 317 -19.73 -3.91 17.01
C TYR A 317 -20.07 -5.40 17.11
N SER A 318 -21.28 -5.71 17.57
CA SER A 318 -21.79 -7.09 17.60
C SER A 318 -22.33 -7.51 16.23
N VAL A 319 -22.03 -8.74 15.84
CA VAL A 319 -22.64 -9.45 14.71
C VAL A 319 -23.44 -10.60 15.29
N ASP A 320 -24.74 -10.37 15.50
CA ASP A 320 -25.67 -11.38 16.01
C ASP A 320 -26.08 -12.38 14.91
N SER A 321 -26.88 -13.38 15.28
CA SER A 321 -27.39 -14.38 14.34
C SER A 321 -28.52 -13.86 13.43
N ALA A 322 -29.07 -12.67 13.69
CA ALA A 322 -30.14 -12.07 12.90
C ALA A 322 -29.59 -11.21 11.74
N THR A 323 -28.29 -10.88 11.76
CA THR A 323 -27.63 -10.05 10.74
C THR A 323 -26.40 -10.73 10.15
N THR A 324 -25.89 -10.20 9.03
CA THR A 324 -24.64 -10.63 8.43
C THR A 324 -23.52 -9.65 8.78
N LEU A 325 -22.27 -10.14 8.77
CA LEU A 325 -21.09 -9.29 8.95
C LEU A 325 -21.10 -8.14 7.93
N GLU A 326 -21.43 -8.44 6.68
CA GLU A 326 -21.57 -7.47 5.60
C GLU A 326 -22.58 -6.36 5.91
N ALA A 327 -23.76 -6.71 6.42
CA ALA A 327 -24.80 -5.75 6.77
C ALA A 327 -24.35 -4.85 7.94
N CYS A 328 -23.68 -5.41 8.95
CA CYS A 328 -23.09 -4.62 10.04
C CYS A 328 -22.02 -3.66 9.52
N VAL A 329 -21.12 -4.10 8.65
CA VAL A 329 -20.06 -3.24 8.09
C VAL A 329 -20.65 -2.08 7.31
N ILE A 330 -21.66 -2.31 6.46
CA ILE A 330 -22.33 -1.21 5.74
C ILE A 330 -23.00 -0.23 6.70
N HIS A 331 -23.72 -0.73 7.71
CA HIS A 331 -24.38 0.13 8.69
C HIS A 331 -23.38 1.04 9.42
N ASN A 332 -22.25 0.47 9.85
CA ASN A 332 -21.21 1.19 10.57
C ASN A 332 -20.39 2.13 9.67
N LEU A 333 -20.17 1.76 8.41
CA LEU A 333 -19.56 2.64 7.41
C LEU A 333 -20.33 3.97 7.31
N ASN A 334 -21.66 3.87 7.23
CA ASN A 334 -22.54 5.04 7.14
C ASN A 334 -22.61 5.85 8.45
N ALA A 335 -22.48 5.18 9.61
CA ALA A 335 -22.64 5.81 10.91
C ALA A 335 -21.35 6.45 11.48
N VAL A 336 -20.16 5.92 11.15
CA VAL A 336 -18.92 6.19 11.93
C VAL A 336 -17.85 6.93 11.14
N ASN A 337 -17.77 6.77 9.82
CA ASN A 337 -16.66 7.32 9.05
C ASN A 337 -16.94 8.68 8.39
N GLY A 338 -18.15 9.24 8.56
CA GLY A 338 -18.50 10.61 8.17
C GLY A 338 -18.24 11.00 6.71
N GLY A 339 -17.88 10.05 5.85
CA GLY A 339 -17.56 10.27 4.45
C GLY A 339 -18.37 9.30 3.60
N GLN A 340 -19.12 9.84 2.64
CA GLN A 340 -19.80 9.04 1.64
C GLN A 340 -18.72 8.27 0.87
N MET A 341 -18.69 6.93 1.02
CA MET A 341 -17.91 6.06 0.17
C MET A 341 -18.86 5.41 -0.81
N VAL A 342 -18.54 5.51 -2.09
CA VAL A 342 -19.31 4.90 -3.17
C VAL A 342 -18.39 4.03 -4.02
N ALA A 343 -18.97 3.21 -4.86
CA ALA A 343 -18.26 2.41 -5.85
C ALA A 343 -18.78 2.73 -7.25
N ARG A 344 -17.95 2.56 -8.27
CA ARG A 344 -18.35 2.55 -9.67
C ARG A 344 -17.30 1.83 -10.51
N ASN A 345 -17.72 0.97 -11.42
CA ASN A 345 -16.83 0.21 -12.31
C ASN A 345 -15.69 -0.51 -11.54
N LEU A 346 -16.04 -1.21 -10.45
CA LEU A 346 -15.09 -1.93 -9.57
C LEU A 346 -14.08 -1.04 -8.81
N GLN A 347 -14.21 0.29 -8.87
CA GLN A 347 -13.37 1.24 -8.13
C GLN A 347 -14.14 1.84 -6.96
N PHE A 348 -13.43 2.17 -5.87
CA PHE A 348 -14.00 2.86 -4.73
C PHE A 348 -13.65 4.34 -4.78
N TRP A 349 -14.59 5.16 -4.32
CA TRP A 349 -14.50 6.61 -4.32
C TRP A 349 -14.94 7.15 -2.98
N ARG A 350 -14.25 8.17 -2.48
CA ARG A 350 -14.61 8.85 -1.24
C ARG A 350 -14.68 10.34 -1.50
N TRP A 351 -15.78 10.96 -1.09
CA TRP A 351 -15.88 12.42 -1.08
C TRP A 351 -14.97 13.00 0.00
N THR A 352 -14.23 14.04 -0.36
CA THR A 352 -13.34 14.77 0.55
C THR A 352 -13.68 16.24 0.48
N GLU A 353 -14.18 16.83 1.58
CA GLU A 353 -14.54 18.26 1.64
C GLU A 353 -13.37 19.18 1.27
N GLU A 354 -12.14 18.81 1.62
CA GLU A 354 -10.93 19.58 1.31
C GLU A 354 -10.62 19.67 -0.20
N LEU A 355 -11.01 18.64 -0.96
CA LEU A 355 -10.68 18.54 -2.38
C LEU A 355 -11.88 18.84 -3.29
N HIS A 356 -13.10 18.90 -2.72
CA HIS A 356 -14.34 19.18 -3.43
C HIS A 356 -14.65 18.25 -4.63
N HIS A 357 -14.10 17.04 -4.65
CA HIS A 357 -14.41 16.02 -5.64
C HIS A 357 -14.27 14.61 -5.05
N TRP A 358 -14.79 13.62 -5.77
CA TRP A 358 -14.67 12.22 -5.39
C TRP A 358 -13.26 11.72 -5.67
N GLU A 359 -12.55 11.31 -4.61
CA GLU A 359 -11.19 10.79 -4.69
C GLU A 359 -11.19 9.28 -4.81
N ARG A 360 -10.42 8.76 -5.77
CA ARG A 360 -10.30 7.31 -5.97
C ARG A 360 -9.53 6.66 -4.81
N ARG A 361 -10.10 5.63 -4.20
CA ARG A 361 -9.43 4.76 -3.23
C ARG A 361 -9.01 3.46 -3.90
N SER A 362 -7.74 3.09 -3.77
CA SER A 362 -7.27 1.84 -4.37
C SER A 362 -7.90 0.65 -3.64
N GLY A 363 -8.07 -0.47 -4.35
CA GLY A 363 -8.54 -1.71 -3.71
C GLY A 363 -7.59 -2.20 -2.62
N HIS A 364 -6.31 -1.80 -2.63
CA HIS A 364 -5.38 -2.07 -1.53
C HIS A 364 -5.73 -1.25 -0.29
N ASP A 365 -6.01 0.05 -0.45
CA ASP A 365 -6.33 0.94 0.67
C ASP A 365 -7.61 0.52 1.38
N VAL A 366 -8.64 0.15 0.61
CA VAL A 366 -9.91 -0.34 1.14
C VAL A 366 -9.72 -1.67 1.89
N LYS A 367 -8.94 -2.61 1.34
CA LYS A 367 -8.64 -3.88 2.01
C LYS A 367 -7.84 -3.69 3.30
N HIS A 368 -6.87 -2.77 3.29
CA HIS A 368 -6.08 -2.44 4.47
C HIS A 368 -6.92 -1.77 5.56
N TRP A 369 -7.82 -0.84 5.18
CA TRP A 369 -8.81 -0.27 6.09
C TRP A 369 -9.74 -1.35 6.67
N LEU A 370 -10.32 -2.20 5.84
CA LEU A 370 -11.19 -3.32 6.27
C LEU A 370 -10.47 -4.25 7.23
N SER A 371 -9.21 -4.58 6.99
CA SER A 371 -8.42 -5.45 7.87
C SER A 371 -8.36 -4.91 9.30
N LYS A 372 -8.29 -3.58 9.47
CA LYS A 372 -8.28 -2.94 10.79
C LYS A 372 -9.68 -2.79 11.35
N ASP A 373 -10.66 -2.41 10.53
CA ASP A 373 -12.03 -2.20 11.00
C ASP A 373 -12.67 -3.49 11.49
N LEU A 374 -12.42 -4.62 10.80
CA LEU A 374 -12.96 -5.93 11.17
C LEU A 374 -12.47 -6.47 12.52
N GLU A 375 -11.38 -5.94 13.07
CA GLU A 375 -10.93 -6.27 14.43
C GLU A 375 -11.92 -5.80 15.50
N ARG A 376 -12.82 -4.86 15.16
CA ARG A 376 -13.84 -4.30 16.05
C ARG A 376 -15.13 -5.11 16.07
N TYR A 377 -15.27 -6.14 15.23
CA TYR A 377 -16.50 -6.92 15.12
C TYR A 377 -16.39 -8.21 15.92
N TYR A 378 -17.45 -8.59 16.62
CA TYR A 378 -17.50 -9.82 17.41
C TYR A 378 -18.84 -10.53 17.34
N GLU A 379 -18.81 -11.86 17.52
CA GLU A 379 -20.00 -12.67 17.73
C GLU A 379 -20.36 -12.65 19.23
N PRO A 380 -21.61 -12.30 19.60
CA PRO A 380 -22.02 -12.21 20.99
C PRO A 380 -21.99 -13.58 21.68
N PRO A 381 -21.79 -13.62 23.00
CA PRO A 381 -21.76 -14.86 23.77
C PRO A 381 -23.13 -15.55 23.73
N GLN A 382 -23.15 -16.88 23.58
CA GLN A 382 -24.39 -17.68 23.53
C GLN A 382 -24.97 -17.95 24.93
N SER A 383 -24.17 -17.78 25.98
CA SER A 383 -24.58 -17.90 27.37
C SER A 383 -23.85 -16.87 28.25
N GLU A 384 -24.35 -16.62 29.46
CA GLU A 384 -23.68 -15.73 30.44
C GLU A 384 -22.27 -16.17 30.83
N ARG A 385 -21.90 -17.44 30.54
CA ARG A 385 -20.57 -17.99 30.82
C ARG A 385 -19.62 -17.89 29.62
N ASP A 386 -20.14 -17.57 28.43
CA ASP A 386 -19.36 -17.45 27.20
C ASP A 386 -18.74 -16.05 27.06
N ILE A 387 -17.72 -15.97 26.20
CA ILE A 387 -17.06 -14.72 25.84
C ILE A 387 -17.36 -14.34 24.39
N PRO A 388 -17.47 -13.02 24.09
CA PRO A 388 -17.43 -12.48 22.73
C PRO A 388 -16.31 -13.08 21.87
N ARG A 389 -16.60 -13.48 20.62
CA ARG A 389 -15.60 -14.05 19.69
C ARG A 389 -15.27 -13.06 18.57
N PHE A 390 -14.05 -12.52 18.57
CA PHE A 390 -13.51 -11.61 17.55
C PHE A 390 -12.85 -12.40 16.41
N ARG A 391 -13.66 -13.01 15.55
CA ARG A 391 -13.19 -13.94 14.50
C ARG A 391 -13.26 -13.38 13.08
N PHE A 392 -13.61 -12.11 12.93
CA PHE A 392 -13.97 -11.56 11.63
C PHE A 392 -12.80 -10.94 10.85
N SER A 393 -11.70 -10.56 11.51
CA SER A 393 -10.49 -10.07 10.84
C SER A 393 -9.69 -11.23 10.21
N THR A 394 -10.20 -11.73 9.08
CA THR A 394 -9.54 -12.77 8.27
C THR A 394 -9.41 -12.30 6.82
N LEU A 395 -8.41 -12.81 6.11
CA LEU A 395 -8.18 -12.46 4.70
C LEU A 395 -9.41 -12.75 3.82
N ASP A 396 -10.11 -13.86 4.08
CA ASP A 396 -11.30 -14.25 3.32
C ASP A 396 -12.46 -13.31 3.56
N ASN A 397 -12.68 -12.86 4.81
CA ASN A 397 -13.70 -11.86 5.10
C ASN A 397 -13.35 -10.51 4.45
N VAL A 398 -12.09 -10.08 4.50
CA VAL A 398 -11.65 -8.85 3.83
C VAL A 398 -11.95 -8.91 2.33
N LYS A 399 -11.63 -10.02 1.65
CA LYS A 399 -11.94 -10.21 0.22
C LYS A 399 -13.45 -10.20 -0.05
N ARG A 400 -14.21 -11.00 0.69
CA ARG A 400 -15.66 -11.13 0.55
C ARG A 400 -16.38 -9.80 0.76
N ILE A 401 -16.04 -9.09 1.83
CA ILE A 401 -16.65 -7.79 2.17
C ILE A 401 -16.24 -6.72 1.16
N SER A 402 -14.98 -6.70 0.72
CA SER A 402 -14.56 -5.79 -0.36
C SER A 402 -15.41 -5.98 -1.61
N GLY A 403 -15.65 -7.23 -2.05
CA GLY A 403 -16.53 -7.49 -3.20
C GLY A 403 -17.98 -7.09 -2.94
N TYR A 404 -18.50 -7.40 -1.75
CA TYR A 404 -19.85 -7.01 -1.34
C TYR A 404 -20.05 -5.47 -1.35
N LEU A 405 -19.07 -4.72 -0.84
CA LEU A 405 -19.10 -3.26 -0.85
C LEU A 405 -19.06 -2.69 -2.27
N GLN A 406 -18.30 -3.28 -3.20
CA GLN A 406 -18.31 -2.84 -4.61
C GLN A 406 -19.70 -2.93 -5.24
N ILE A 407 -20.46 -3.97 -4.90
CA ILE A 407 -21.82 -4.18 -5.42
C ILE A 407 -22.80 -3.24 -4.72
N ARG A 408 -22.77 -3.17 -3.39
CA ARG A 408 -23.76 -2.43 -2.61
C ARG A 408 -23.60 -0.92 -2.65
N LEU A 409 -22.39 -0.44 -2.89
CA LEU A 409 -22.09 0.99 -2.96
C LEU A 409 -22.04 1.49 -4.41
N ASP A 410 -22.38 0.67 -5.42
CA ASP A 410 -22.39 1.13 -6.82
C ASP A 410 -23.32 2.32 -6.99
N ASP A 411 -22.76 3.46 -7.41
CA ASP A 411 -23.48 4.71 -7.57
C ASP A 411 -23.32 5.22 -9.00
N PRO A 412 -24.39 5.18 -9.83
CA PRO A 412 -24.33 5.61 -11.21
C PRO A 412 -24.21 7.13 -11.36
N ARG A 413 -24.33 7.92 -10.29
CA ARG A 413 -24.17 9.39 -10.34
C ARG A 413 -22.73 9.82 -10.60
N LEU A 414 -21.75 9.00 -10.23
CA LEU A 414 -20.35 9.29 -10.50
C LEU A 414 -20.11 9.47 -12.00
N ASP A 415 -19.65 10.67 -12.38
CA ASP A 415 -19.44 11.12 -13.76
C ASP A 415 -20.70 11.04 -14.66
N GLY A 416 -21.90 10.98 -14.07
CA GLY A 416 -23.16 10.91 -14.81
C GLY A 416 -23.56 12.22 -15.51
N SER A 417 -22.96 13.34 -15.12
CA SER A 417 -23.28 14.68 -15.62
C SER A 417 -22.08 15.30 -16.35
N PRO A 418 -21.82 14.96 -17.63
CA PRO A 418 -20.64 15.45 -18.35
C PRO A 418 -20.65 16.96 -18.61
N HIS A 419 -21.79 17.64 -18.50
CA HIS A 419 -21.89 19.09 -18.64
C HIS A 419 -21.35 19.85 -17.41
N LEU A 420 -21.10 19.16 -16.30
CA LEU A 420 -20.55 19.75 -15.08
C LEU A 420 -19.02 19.58 -15.07
N ILE A 421 -18.31 20.71 -15.15
CA ILE A 421 -16.85 20.77 -15.13
C ILE A 421 -16.37 21.36 -13.79
N PRO A 422 -15.81 20.54 -12.91
CA PRO A 422 -15.32 20.99 -11.60
C PRO A 422 -14.01 21.77 -11.73
N PHE A 423 -13.94 22.95 -11.11
CA PHE A 423 -12.76 23.82 -10.92
C PHE A 423 -12.53 24.04 -9.42
N THR A 424 -11.37 24.55 -9.01
CA THR A 424 -11.08 24.72 -7.57
C THR A 424 -12.01 25.71 -6.87
N ASN A 425 -12.62 26.65 -7.59
CA ASN A 425 -13.56 27.65 -7.07
C ASN A 425 -15.05 27.33 -7.29
N GLY A 426 -15.39 26.19 -7.88
CA GLY A 426 -16.78 25.78 -8.10
C GLY A 426 -16.94 24.83 -9.29
N VAL A 427 -18.17 24.44 -9.59
CA VAL A 427 -18.51 23.53 -10.70
C VAL A 427 -19.19 24.32 -11.81
N LEU A 428 -18.54 24.44 -12.97
CA LEU A 428 -19.11 25.11 -14.12
C LEU A 428 -20.11 24.19 -14.83
N ASP A 429 -21.35 24.64 -15.00
CA ASP A 429 -22.28 24.05 -15.95
C ASP A 429 -22.03 24.68 -17.34
N VAL A 430 -21.48 23.92 -18.28
CA VAL A 430 -21.18 24.43 -19.63
C VAL A 430 -22.43 24.69 -20.48
N THR A 431 -23.60 24.21 -20.06
CA THR A 431 -24.87 24.41 -20.75
C THR A 431 -25.45 25.78 -20.42
N THR A 432 -25.41 26.17 -19.13
CA THR A 432 -25.95 27.44 -18.64
C THR A 432 -24.89 28.55 -18.56
N GLY A 433 -23.61 28.17 -18.42
CA GLY A 433 -22.51 29.08 -18.15
C GLY A 433 -22.38 29.49 -16.67
N GLU A 434 -23.19 28.91 -15.78
CA GLU A 434 -23.20 29.24 -14.35
C GLU A 434 -22.14 28.44 -13.57
N LEU A 435 -21.53 29.09 -12.58
CA LEU A 435 -20.60 28.46 -11.65
C LEU A 435 -21.36 28.09 -10.37
N LEU A 436 -21.60 26.80 -10.17
CA LEU A 436 -22.28 26.24 -9.01
C LEU A 436 -21.30 25.98 -7.86
N ASP A 437 -21.82 25.90 -6.64
CA ASP A 437 -21.04 25.44 -5.49
C ASP A 437 -20.69 23.95 -5.63
N HIS A 438 -19.62 23.54 -4.96
CA HIS A 438 -19.23 22.14 -4.91
C HIS A 438 -20.22 21.32 -4.10
N ALA A 439 -20.67 20.21 -4.67
CA ALA A 439 -21.62 19.31 -4.01
C ALA A 439 -21.33 17.84 -4.38
N PRO A 440 -21.33 16.90 -3.41
CA PRO A 440 -21.17 15.47 -3.68
C PRO A 440 -22.16 14.93 -4.72
N GLU A 441 -23.37 15.50 -4.75
CA GLU A 441 -24.48 15.15 -5.64
C GLU A 441 -24.16 15.36 -7.12
N HIS A 442 -23.19 16.24 -7.45
CA HIS A 442 -22.73 16.44 -8.81
C HIS A 442 -21.91 15.25 -9.36
N GLY A 443 -21.41 14.37 -8.49
CA GLY A 443 -20.75 13.13 -8.90
C GLY A 443 -19.39 13.30 -9.57
N CYS A 444 -18.72 14.45 -9.41
CA CYS A 444 -17.45 14.75 -10.06
C CYS A 444 -16.28 13.88 -9.54
N THR A 445 -15.66 13.05 -10.38
CA THR A 445 -14.51 12.19 -10.01
C THR A 445 -13.12 12.84 -10.16
N TYR A 446 -13.10 14.08 -10.63
CA TYR A 446 -11.90 14.89 -10.84
C TYR A 446 -12.22 16.35 -10.52
N CYS A 447 -11.19 17.18 -10.44
CA CYS A 447 -11.32 18.63 -10.39
C CYS A 447 -10.20 19.24 -11.23
N ILE A 448 -10.52 20.24 -12.05
CA ILE A 448 -9.49 21.02 -12.74
C ILE A 448 -8.67 21.75 -11.70
N GLN A 449 -7.34 21.65 -11.76
CA GLN A 449 -6.42 22.17 -10.74
C GLN A 449 -6.17 23.69 -10.88
N GLY A 450 -7.24 24.47 -11.01
CA GLY A 450 -7.20 25.92 -11.07
C GLY A 450 -8.59 26.53 -11.04
N ASN A 451 -8.67 27.84 -10.84
CA ASN A 451 -9.94 28.56 -10.78
C ASN A 451 -10.52 28.79 -12.18
N TYR A 452 -11.84 28.63 -12.30
CA TYR A 452 -12.57 29.11 -13.46
C TYR A 452 -12.62 30.63 -13.48
N CYS A 453 -12.32 31.22 -14.63
CA CYS A 453 -12.44 32.64 -14.93
C CYS A 453 -13.54 32.83 -15.97
N ALA A 454 -14.55 33.63 -15.65
CA ALA A 454 -15.62 33.94 -16.60
C ALA A 454 -15.06 34.62 -17.87
N PRO A 455 -15.71 34.45 -19.03
CA PRO A 455 -15.28 35.10 -20.26
C PRO A 455 -15.14 36.62 -20.07
N GLY A 456 -14.00 37.17 -20.47
CA GLY A 456 -13.70 38.60 -20.37
C GLY A 456 -13.19 39.08 -19.00
N THR A 457 -13.14 38.23 -17.97
CA THR A 457 -12.65 38.61 -16.63
C THR A 457 -11.22 38.18 -16.35
N GLY A 458 -10.70 37.17 -17.05
CA GLY A 458 -9.33 36.66 -16.90
C GLY A 458 -8.44 37.02 -18.09
N GLN A 459 -7.24 37.55 -17.81
CA GLN A 459 -6.16 37.60 -18.80
C GLN A 459 -5.38 36.29 -18.77
N LEU A 460 -4.93 35.83 -19.95
CA LEU A 460 -3.93 34.77 -20.03
C LEU A 460 -2.65 35.25 -19.34
N GLY A 461 -2.01 34.38 -18.57
CA GLY A 461 -0.80 34.75 -17.86
C GLY A 461 0.44 34.83 -18.78
N PRO A 462 1.52 35.45 -18.28
CA PRO A 462 2.73 35.69 -19.05
C PRO A 462 3.41 34.39 -19.53
N ALA A 463 3.36 33.31 -18.74
CA ALA A 463 4.01 32.04 -19.09
C ALA A 463 3.33 31.40 -20.31
N PHE A 464 2.00 31.33 -20.32
CA PHE A 464 1.25 30.80 -21.44
C PHE A 464 1.33 31.70 -22.66
N HIS A 465 1.28 33.03 -22.49
CA HIS A 465 1.52 33.96 -23.60
C HIS A 465 2.89 33.76 -24.24
N HIS A 466 3.93 33.62 -23.44
CA HIS A 466 5.27 33.36 -23.93
C HIS A 466 5.35 31.99 -24.64
N LEU A 467 4.73 30.94 -24.11
CA LEU A 467 4.65 29.64 -24.78
C LEU A 467 3.94 29.74 -26.14
N LEU A 468 2.80 30.43 -26.20
CA LEU A 468 2.07 30.64 -27.45
C LEU A 468 2.93 31.38 -28.49
N GLN A 469 3.61 32.46 -28.11
CA GLN A 469 4.41 33.26 -29.04
C GLN A 469 5.68 32.55 -29.53
N THR A 470 6.31 31.74 -28.67
CA THR A 470 7.61 31.10 -28.99
C THR A 470 7.47 29.71 -29.59
N SER A 471 6.34 29.03 -29.38
CA SER A 471 6.17 27.63 -29.77
C SER A 471 5.07 27.39 -30.80
N TYR A 472 4.10 28.29 -30.96
CA TYR A 472 2.98 28.09 -31.88
C TYR A 472 2.74 29.33 -32.76
N ASP A 473 2.64 29.14 -34.07
CA ASP A 473 2.28 30.24 -34.98
C ASP A 473 0.93 30.82 -34.55
N LYS A 474 0.78 32.15 -34.67
CA LYS A 474 -0.47 32.86 -34.38
C LYS A 474 -1.65 32.28 -35.18
N ALA A 475 -1.41 31.80 -36.41
CA ALA A 475 -2.41 31.12 -37.22
C ALA A 475 -2.91 29.82 -36.56
N HIS A 476 -2.09 29.14 -35.74
CA HIS A 476 -2.46 27.89 -35.08
C HIS A 476 -3.06 28.09 -33.68
N HIS A 477 -3.12 29.32 -33.15
CA HIS A 477 -3.63 29.58 -31.80
C HIS A 477 -5.09 29.14 -31.63
N GLN A 478 -5.95 29.34 -32.65
CA GLN A 478 -7.34 28.87 -32.60
C GLN A 478 -7.43 27.35 -32.70
N MET A 479 -6.55 26.69 -33.46
CA MET A 479 -6.47 25.23 -33.49
C MET A 479 -6.14 24.68 -32.10
N LEU A 480 -5.09 25.24 -31.48
CA LEU A 480 -4.70 24.86 -30.13
C LEU A 480 -5.83 25.11 -29.13
N ARG A 481 -6.52 26.26 -29.24
CA ARG A 481 -7.68 26.59 -28.39
C ARG A 481 -8.81 25.57 -28.52
N ALA A 482 -9.17 25.18 -29.75
CA ALA A 482 -10.19 24.17 -30.00
C ALA A 482 -9.78 22.78 -29.45
N GLY A 483 -8.50 22.41 -29.62
CA GLY A 483 -7.93 21.19 -29.03
C GLY A 483 -7.95 21.18 -27.50
N MET A 484 -7.58 22.30 -26.87
CA MET A 484 -7.65 22.48 -25.42
C MET A 484 -9.08 22.44 -24.92
N ARG A 485 -10.04 23.03 -25.65
CA ARG A 485 -11.45 22.95 -25.29
C ARG A 485 -11.94 21.50 -25.30
N MET A 486 -11.60 20.72 -26.33
CA MET A 486 -11.93 19.30 -26.40
C MET A 486 -11.42 18.52 -25.18
N ILE A 487 -10.23 18.87 -24.67
CA ILE A 487 -9.63 18.24 -23.48
C ILE A 487 -10.42 18.58 -22.22
N VAL A 488 -10.79 19.85 -22.05
CA VAL A 488 -11.45 20.38 -20.85
C VAL A 488 -12.94 20.02 -20.81
N ASP A 489 -13.64 20.11 -21.95
CA ASP A 489 -15.08 19.92 -22.08
C ASP A 489 -15.40 18.49 -22.60
N PRO A 490 -15.88 17.59 -21.73
CA PRO A 490 -16.18 16.21 -22.11
C PRO A 490 -17.45 16.12 -22.98
N THR A 491 -18.28 17.18 -23.06
CA THR A 491 -19.45 17.23 -23.96
C THR A 491 -19.06 17.49 -25.42
N MET A 492 -17.80 17.83 -25.70
CA MET A 492 -17.29 17.97 -27.06
C MET A 492 -17.36 16.62 -27.80
N PRO A 493 -17.59 16.62 -29.13
CA PRO A 493 -17.68 15.38 -29.90
C PRO A 493 -16.44 14.49 -29.75
N SER A 494 -16.66 13.18 -29.64
CA SER A 494 -15.59 12.18 -29.68
C SER A 494 -15.02 12.01 -31.10
N GLY A 495 -14.04 11.12 -31.23
CA GLY A 495 -13.44 10.78 -32.53
C GLY A 495 -12.27 11.66 -32.93
N LYS A 496 -11.74 12.47 -32.01
CA LYS A 496 -10.52 13.27 -32.20
C LYS A 496 -9.57 13.17 -31.00
N ALA A 497 -8.28 13.14 -31.31
CA ALA A 497 -7.16 13.21 -30.39
C ALA A 497 -6.29 14.41 -30.78
N LEU A 498 -5.82 15.18 -29.79
CA LEU A 498 -4.92 16.30 -30.04
C LEU A 498 -3.52 15.77 -30.32
N VAL A 499 -2.97 16.10 -31.50
CA VAL A 499 -1.64 15.69 -31.93
C VAL A 499 -0.75 16.93 -32.04
N LEU A 500 0.27 17.02 -31.20
CA LEU A 500 1.27 18.08 -31.22
C LEU A 500 2.48 17.59 -32.02
N GLU A 501 2.79 18.26 -33.14
CA GLU A 501 3.87 17.87 -34.04
C GLU A 501 4.99 18.92 -34.07
N GLY A 502 6.25 18.49 -34.01
CA GLY A 502 7.39 19.35 -34.31
C GLY A 502 8.71 18.90 -33.68
N ALA A 503 9.80 19.64 -33.91
CA ALA A 503 11.16 19.27 -33.46
C ALA A 503 11.29 19.09 -31.94
N SER A 504 12.31 18.35 -31.48
CA SER A 504 12.64 18.32 -30.05
C SER A 504 12.90 19.75 -29.54
N GLY A 505 12.48 20.05 -28.30
CA GLY A 505 12.63 21.39 -27.73
C GLY A 505 11.65 22.46 -28.26
N SER A 506 10.71 22.12 -29.14
CA SER A 506 9.77 23.10 -29.75
C SER A 506 8.64 23.59 -28.84
N GLY A 507 8.62 23.23 -27.56
CA GLY A 507 7.58 23.63 -26.59
C GLY A 507 6.41 22.66 -26.42
N LYS A 508 6.35 21.55 -27.18
CA LYS A 508 5.34 20.47 -26.97
C LYS A 508 5.35 19.93 -25.54
N GLY A 509 6.55 19.66 -25.01
CA GLY A 509 6.74 19.15 -23.65
C GLY A 509 6.20 20.12 -22.59
N ALA A 510 6.46 21.43 -22.76
CA ALA A 510 5.94 22.47 -21.87
C ALA A 510 4.40 22.52 -21.90
N LEU A 511 3.77 22.38 -23.08
CA LEU A 511 2.31 22.30 -23.17
C LEU A 511 1.76 21.01 -22.53
N VAL A 512 2.36 19.85 -22.83
CA VAL A 512 1.88 18.56 -22.30
C VAL A 512 2.08 18.45 -20.79
N ASN A 513 3.28 18.76 -20.29
CA ASN A 513 3.66 18.58 -18.90
C ASN A 513 3.33 19.79 -18.00
N GLY A 514 3.51 21.01 -18.51
CA GLY A 514 3.25 22.25 -17.77
C GLY A 514 1.78 22.66 -17.75
N VAL A 515 0.98 22.25 -18.75
CA VAL A 515 -0.44 22.62 -18.83
C VAL A 515 -1.35 21.40 -18.81
N ILE A 516 -1.33 20.58 -19.86
CA ILE A 516 -2.35 19.55 -20.11
C ILE A 516 -2.40 18.50 -19.00
N ARG A 517 -1.25 17.99 -18.53
CA ARG A 517 -1.18 17.06 -17.40
C ARG A 517 -1.44 17.72 -16.05
N ARG A 518 -1.34 19.05 -15.96
CA ARG A 518 -1.62 19.80 -14.72
C ARG A 518 -3.09 20.16 -14.61
N LEU A 519 -3.86 20.13 -15.70
CA LEU A 519 -5.31 20.32 -15.66
C LEU A 519 -6.00 19.32 -14.74
N PHE A 520 -5.58 18.05 -14.71
CA PHE A 520 -6.27 16.99 -13.98
C PHE A 520 -5.43 16.47 -12.81
N PRO A 521 -6.05 15.92 -11.76
CA PRO A 521 -5.32 15.25 -10.70
C PRO A 521 -4.63 13.99 -11.23
N THR A 522 -3.54 13.58 -10.59
CA THR A 522 -2.68 12.49 -11.07
C THR A 522 -3.40 11.15 -11.22
N HIS A 523 -4.42 10.86 -10.40
CA HIS A 523 -5.21 9.63 -10.51
C HIS A 523 -6.06 9.59 -11.79
N ALA A 524 -6.42 10.74 -12.36
CA ALA A 524 -7.24 10.85 -13.57
C ALA A 524 -6.41 10.85 -14.87
N ILE A 525 -5.08 10.73 -14.79
CA ILE A 525 -4.18 10.77 -15.96
C ILE A 525 -3.48 9.43 -16.15
N SER A 526 -3.27 9.03 -17.41
CA SER A 526 -2.31 8.00 -17.81
C SER A 526 -1.28 8.57 -18.76
N ALA A 527 -0.01 8.21 -18.53
CA ALA A 527 1.11 8.58 -19.39
C ALA A 527 1.67 7.32 -20.04
N LEU A 528 1.49 7.21 -21.35
CA LEU A 528 1.94 6.08 -22.17
C LEU A 528 3.01 6.54 -23.16
N SER A 529 3.74 5.60 -23.74
CA SER A 529 4.78 5.86 -24.76
C SER A 529 4.52 5.13 -26.08
N ARG A 530 3.65 4.11 -26.08
CA ARG A 530 3.32 3.30 -27.27
C ARG A 530 1.85 2.90 -27.30
N LEU A 531 1.27 2.81 -28.49
CA LEU A 531 -0.16 2.46 -28.65
C LEU A 531 -0.48 1.01 -28.24
N ASP A 532 0.49 0.11 -28.32
CA ASP A 532 0.37 -1.29 -27.89
C ASP A 532 0.15 -1.45 -26.37
N GLN A 533 0.40 -0.41 -25.57
CA GLN A 533 0.08 -0.38 -24.14
C GLN A 533 -1.43 -0.23 -23.85
N LEU A 534 -2.25 -0.14 -24.89
CA LEU A 534 -3.71 -0.22 -24.83
C LEU A 534 -4.23 -1.55 -25.38
N ASP A 535 -3.35 -2.47 -25.79
CA ASP A 535 -3.73 -3.78 -26.31
C ASP A 535 -4.08 -4.76 -25.17
N GLY A 536 -5.31 -5.29 -25.20
CA GLY A 536 -5.78 -6.29 -24.25
C GLY A 536 -6.54 -5.75 -23.04
N LYS A 537 -7.40 -6.60 -22.47
CA LYS A 537 -8.38 -6.23 -21.43
C LYS A 537 -7.72 -5.75 -20.14
N GLU A 538 -6.57 -6.32 -19.78
CA GLU A 538 -5.79 -5.92 -18.60
C GLU A 538 -5.14 -4.55 -18.78
N ALA A 539 -4.64 -4.26 -19.97
CA ALA A 539 -4.02 -2.99 -20.29
C ALA A 539 -5.05 -1.86 -20.24
N ILE A 540 -6.25 -2.10 -20.78
CA ILE A 540 -7.39 -1.17 -20.66
C ILE A 540 -7.76 -0.94 -19.19
N TYR A 541 -7.85 -1.99 -18.38
CA TYR A 541 -8.16 -1.87 -16.96
C TYR A 541 -7.17 -0.95 -16.23
N GLN A 542 -5.87 -1.06 -16.53
CA GLN A 542 -4.81 -0.30 -15.87
C GLN A 542 -4.69 1.14 -16.39
N SER A 543 -4.76 1.31 -17.71
CA SER A 543 -4.40 2.56 -18.39
C SER A 543 -5.60 3.46 -18.68
N VAL A 544 -6.83 2.95 -18.66
CA VAL A 544 -8.04 3.69 -19.11
C VAL A 544 -9.06 3.87 -17.99
N LEU A 545 -9.23 2.86 -17.12
CA LEU A 545 -10.33 2.87 -16.15
C LEU A 545 -10.20 3.99 -15.10
N GLY A 546 -11.21 4.87 -15.05
CA GLY A 546 -11.24 6.03 -14.15
C GLY A 546 -10.30 7.17 -14.58
N LYS A 547 -9.86 7.18 -15.84
CA LYS A 547 -8.99 8.21 -16.42
C LYS A 547 -9.80 9.20 -17.25
N ARG A 548 -9.41 10.47 -17.20
CA ARG A 548 -9.93 11.56 -18.03
C ARG A 548 -8.99 11.94 -19.16
N LEU A 549 -7.70 11.68 -18.98
CA LEU A 549 -6.68 12.07 -19.94
C LEU A 549 -5.65 10.96 -20.13
N ILE A 550 -5.43 10.56 -21.38
CA ILE A 550 -4.35 9.66 -21.76
C ILE A 550 -3.38 10.44 -22.64
N THR A 551 -2.12 10.52 -22.20
CA THR A 551 -1.07 11.28 -22.89
C THR A 551 0.02 10.37 -23.42
N PHE A 552 0.49 10.68 -24.63
CA PHE A 552 1.67 10.09 -25.24
C PHE A 552 2.73 11.20 -25.35
N GLY A 553 3.67 11.23 -24.40
CA GLY A 553 4.61 12.35 -24.26
C GLY A 553 5.66 12.45 -25.37
N ASP A 554 5.96 11.32 -26.02
CA ASP A 554 6.80 11.24 -27.20
C ASP A 554 6.49 9.93 -27.94
N LEU A 555 5.56 9.97 -28.90
CA LEU A 555 5.21 8.80 -29.71
C LEU A 555 6.22 8.65 -30.85
N ILE A 556 7.11 7.66 -30.74
CA ILE A 556 8.21 7.45 -31.69
C ILE A 556 8.07 6.11 -32.42
N GLY A 557 8.48 6.10 -33.68
CA GLY A 557 8.78 4.89 -34.43
C GLY A 557 7.54 4.11 -34.88
N LYS A 558 7.73 2.80 -35.07
CA LYS A 558 6.71 1.91 -35.61
C LYS A 558 5.65 1.53 -34.56
N GLN A 559 4.39 1.74 -34.91
CA GLN A 559 3.21 1.43 -34.10
C GLN A 559 2.49 0.19 -34.63
N SER A 560 2.02 -0.64 -33.71
CA SER A 560 1.23 -1.85 -33.99
C SER A 560 0.09 -1.96 -32.97
N LYS A 561 -0.88 -2.85 -33.22
CA LYS A 561 -1.99 -3.17 -32.31
C LYS A 561 -2.75 -1.96 -31.75
N TYR A 562 -3.05 -1.01 -32.62
CA TYR A 562 -3.63 0.29 -32.28
C TYR A 562 -5.16 0.35 -32.42
N SER A 563 -5.85 -0.79 -32.62
CA SER A 563 -7.32 -0.82 -32.77
C SER A 563 -8.04 -0.32 -31.53
N ALA A 564 -7.58 -0.72 -30.33
CA ALA A 564 -8.14 -0.25 -29.07
C ALA A 564 -8.03 1.27 -28.90
N PHE A 565 -6.93 1.88 -29.37
CA PHE A 565 -6.80 3.34 -29.39
C PHE A 565 -7.90 4.00 -30.24
N TYR A 566 -8.21 3.45 -31.42
CA TYR A 566 -9.29 3.98 -32.26
C TYR A 566 -10.67 3.87 -31.62
N GLU A 567 -10.98 2.73 -30.99
CA GLU A 567 -12.23 2.53 -30.26
C GLU A 567 -12.36 3.51 -29.09
N LEU A 568 -11.29 3.70 -28.32
CA LEU A 568 -11.26 4.62 -27.18
C LEU A 568 -11.37 6.10 -27.59
N VAL A 569 -10.70 6.52 -28.67
CA VAL A 569 -10.81 7.89 -29.19
C VAL A 569 -12.23 8.19 -29.66
N ASP A 570 -12.90 7.20 -30.26
CA ASP A 570 -14.31 7.28 -30.64
C ASP A 570 -15.26 7.19 -29.44
N GLN A 571 -14.72 6.94 -28.24
CA GLN A 571 -15.46 6.69 -26.99
C GLN A 571 -16.44 5.52 -27.13
N SER A 572 -16.02 4.48 -27.84
CA SER A 572 -16.73 3.21 -27.90
C SER A 572 -16.52 2.42 -26.62
N MET A 573 -17.55 1.67 -26.22
CA MET A 573 -17.50 0.75 -25.08
C MET A 573 -16.45 -0.34 -25.33
N ILE A 574 -15.51 -0.52 -24.39
CA ILE A 574 -14.47 -1.55 -24.48
C ILE A 574 -14.48 -2.43 -23.24
N THR A 575 -14.14 -3.70 -23.39
CA THR A 575 -14.08 -4.62 -22.26
C THR A 575 -12.72 -4.58 -21.58
N ALA A 576 -12.72 -4.49 -20.25
CA ALA A 576 -11.54 -4.54 -19.42
C ALA A 576 -11.62 -5.67 -18.39
N ARG A 577 -10.46 -6.08 -17.87
CA ARG A 577 -10.37 -7.16 -16.89
C ARG A 577 -9.22 -6.89 -15.94
N ARG A 578 -9.45 -7.10 -14.64
CA ARG A 578 -8.36 -7.00 -13.66
C ARG A 578 -7.42 -8.20 -13.79
N LEU A 579 -6.12 -7.96 -13.56
CA LEU A 579 -5.12 -9.01 -13.61
C LEU A 579 -5.47 -10.14 -12.63
N PHE A 580 -5.47 -11.38 -13.12
CA PHE A 580 -5.81 -12.61 -12.39
C PHE A 580 -7.28 -12.76 -11.96
N GLU A 581 -8.20 -11.97 -12.51
CA GLU A 581 -9.64 -12.12 -12.32
C GLU A 581 -10.31 -12.60 -13.61
N SER A 582 -11.36 -13.40 -13.50
CA SER A 582 -12.15 -13.89 -14.65
C SER A 582 -13.26 -12.94 -15.06
N GLU A 583 -13.68 -12.05 -14.16
CA GLU A 583 -14.78 -11.11 -14.38
C GLU A 583 -14.34 -9.96 -15.29
N GLU A 584 -15.16 -9.68 -16.29
CA GLU A 584 -14.94 -8.62 -17.25
C GLU A 584 -15.89 -7.46 -16.96
N VAL A 585 -15.40 -6.23 -17.11
CA VAL A 585 -16.19 -5.01 -16.95
C VAL A 585 -16.19 -4.27 -18.29
N THR A 586 -17.37 -3.77 -18.68
CA THR A 586 -17.47 -2.84 -19.80
C THR A 586 -17.09 -1.45 -19.32
N VAL A 587 -16.07 -0.87 -19.96
CA VAL A 587 -15.55 0.46 -19.65
C VAL A 587 -16.14 1.45 -20.63
N ASP A 588 -16.86 2.43 -20.08
CA ASP A 588 -17.27 3.64 -20.78
C ASP A 588 -16.20 4.72 -20.57
N PHE A 589 -15.30 4.88 -21.53
CA PHE A 589 -14.22 5.85 -21.43
C PHE A 589 -14.66 7.21 -21.99
N ALA A 590 -15.00 8.13 -21.09
CA ALA A 590 -15.35 9.52 -21.41
C ALA A 590 -14.13 10.47 -21.39
N GLY A 591 -12.90 9.96 -21.56
CA GLY A 591 -11.68 10.76 -21.54
C GLY A 591 -11.17 11.19 -22.92
N ARG A 592 -10.01 11.85 -22.94
CA ARG A 592 -9.38 12.44 -24.14
C ARG A 592 -7.93 12.00 -24.31
N PHE A 593 -7.45 12.11 -25.55
CA PHE A 593 -6.10 11.73 -25.93
C PHE A 593 -5.28 12.93 -26.39
N VAL A 594 -4.04 12.99 -25.91
CA VAL A 594 -3.04 13.98 -26.34
C VAL A 594 -1.75 13.26 -26.69
N LEU A 595 -1.23 13.52 -27.89
CA LEU A 595 -0.03 12.89 -28.39
C LEU A 595 0.95 13.98 -28.79
N ALA A 596 2.18 13.90 -28.29
CA ALA A 596 3.28 14.70 -28.77
C ALA A 596 4.23 13.80 -29.57
N MET A 597 4.68 14.29 -30.72
CA MET A 597 5.58 13.55 -31.60
C MET A 597 6.47 14.47 -32.41
N THR A 598 7.65 13.97 -32.77
CA THR A 598 8.59 14.69 -33.62
C THR A 598 8.28 14.51 -35.10
N LYS A 599 7.79 13.32 -35.47
CA LYS A 599 7.33 12.96 -36.82
C LYS A 599 6.09 12.09 -36.69
N MET A 600 5.26 12.07 -37.72
CA MET A 600 4.09 11.19 -37.77
C MET A 600 4.49 9.70 -37.62
N PRO A 601 3.70 8.90 -36.88
CA PRO A 601 4.02 7.50 -36.63
C PRO A 601 3.87 6.66 -37.89
N MET A 602 4.72 5.63 -38.02
CA MET A 602 4.57 4.60 -39.05
C MET A 602 3.81 3.40 -38.50
N PHE A 603 2.79 2.92 -39.19
CA PHE A 603 2.00 1.77 -38.75
C PHE A 603 2.45 0.48 -39.46
N VAL A 604 2.75 -0.59 -38.72
CA VAL A 604 3.45 -1.80 -39.23
C VAL A 604 2.58 -2.66 -40.15
N ASP A 605 1.28 -2.74 -39.88
CA ASP A 605 0.33 -3.60 -40.59
C ASP A 605 -0.75 -2.79 -41.32
N ASP A 606 -0.42 -1.55 -41.69
CA ASP A 606 -1.39 -0.63 -42.24
C ASP A 606 -1.64 -0.87 -43.73
N ASP A 607 -2.88 -1.21 -44.03
CA ASP A 607 -3.40 -1.32 -45.37
C ASP A 607 -4.19 -0.03 -45.76
N GLY A 608 -3.85 1.13 -45.19
CA GLY A 608 -4.30 2.45 -45.60
C GLY A 608 -4.90 3.25 -44.45
N ASN A 609 -4.11 4.23 -44.02
CA ASN A 609 -4.17 4.98 -42.77
C ASN A 609 -5.36 5.96 -42.60
N THR A 610 -6.46 5.75 -43.32
CA THR A 610 -7.65 6.59 -43.23
C THR A 610 -8.25 6.64 -41.81
N GLY A 611 -7.99 5.61 -40.99
CA GLY A 611 -8.42 5.55 -39.59
C GLY A 611 -7.68 6.55 -38.68
N TRP A 612 -6.38 6.74 -38.88
CA TRP A 612 -5.57 7.66 -38.08
C TRP A 612 -5.95 9.10 -38.38
N MET A 613 -5.94 9.52 -39.65
CA MET A 613 -6.17 10.92 -40.02
C MET A 613 -7.59 11.41 -39.71
N ARG A 614 -8.57 10.49 -39.59
CA ARG A 614 -9.89 10.84 -39.07
C ARG A 614 -9.86 11.24 -37.60
N ARG A 615 -8.92 10.72 -36.82
CA ARG A 615 -8.80 10.89 -35.37
C ARG A 615 -7.70 11.86 -34.95
N ALA A 616 -6.62 11.99 -35.71
CA ALA A 616 -5.58 12.96 -35.44
C ALA A 616 -6.04 14.38 -35.78
N PHE A 617 -6.08 15.26 -34.77
CA PHE A 617 -6.20 16.70 -34.97
C PHE A 617 -4.83 17.34 -34.70
N VAL A 618 -4.12 17.67 -35.78
CA VAL A 618 -2.70 18.02 -35.73
C VAL A 618 -2.52 19.52 -35.51
N VAL A 619 -1.70 19.89 -34.53
CA VAL A 619 -1.29 21.27 -34.24
C VAL A 619 0.25 21.33 -34.25
N PRO A 620 0.86 21.93 -35.27
CA PRO A 620 2.30 21.98 -35.39
C PRO A 620 2.89 23.13 -34.57
N THR A 621 4.06 22.89 -33.99
CA THR A 621 4.88 23.94 -33.38
C THR A 621 5.69 24.69 -34.43
N ILE A 622 6.17 25.88 -34.08
CA ILE A 622 7.12 26.65 -34.90
C ILE A 622 8.39 25.80 -35.12
N PRO A 623 8.92 25.71 -36.36
CA PRO A 623 10.19 25.03 -36.62
C PRO A 623 11.38 25.72 -35.94
N GLY A 624 12.27 24.95 -35.31
CA GLY A 624 13.49 25.46 -34.66
C GLY A 624 13.57 25.10 -33.17
N GLU A 625 14.76 25.23 -32.58
CA GLU A 625 14.93 25.10 -31.13
C GLU A 625 14.48 26.38 -30.44
N ARG A 626 13.74 26.24 -29.35
CA ARG A 626 13.35 27.38 -28.53
C ARG A 626 14.54 27.84 -27.69
N ASP A 627 14.83 29.14 -27.75
CA ASP A 627 15.74 29.74 -26.79
C ASP A 627 15.07 29.81 -25.41
N ARG A 628 15.54 28.95 -24.49
CA ARG A 628 15.03 28.86 -23.13
C ARG A 628 15.41 30.06 -22.26
N SER A 629 16.42 30.85 -22.69
CA SER A 629 16.86 32.04 -21.95
C SER A 629 15.93 33.25 -22.09
N LEU A 630 14.96 33.18 -23.02
CA LEU A 630 14.00 34.26 -23.28
C LEU A 630 12.85 34.34 -22.27
N TYR A 631 12.76 33.41 -21.32
CA TYR A 631 11.77 33.42 -20.25
C TYR A 631 12.46 33.60 -18.90
N ASP A 632 12.12 34.68 -18.20
CA ASP A 632 12.66 34.98 -16.87
C ASP A 632 11.86 34.22 -15.81
N GLY A 633 12.18 32.93 -15.60
CA GLY A 633 11.50 32.06 -14.64
C GLY A 633 11.56 30.56 -14.98
N ASP A 634 10.88 29.74 -14.17
CA ASP A 634 10.63 28.33 -14.50
C ASP A 634 9.29 28.24 -15.23
N LEU A 635 9.36 28.18 -16.56
CA LEU A 635 8.18 28.14 -17.41
C LEU A 635 7.20 27.02 -17.04
N GLU A 636 7.68 25.81 -16.72
CA GLU A 636 6.76 24.70 -16.44
C GLU A 636 6.06 24.88 -15.09
N ALA A 637 6.77 25.43 -14.10
CA ALA A 637 6.18 25.77 -12.80
C ALA A 637 5.15 26.90 -12.94
N ASP A 638 5.48 27.95 -13.69
CA ASP A 638 4.60 29.11 -13.88
C ASP A 638 3.35 28.73 -14.70
N LEU A 639 3.51 27.94 -15.76
CA LEU A 639 2.39 27.39 -16.54
C LEU A 639 1.43 26.56 -15.66
N ALA A 640 1.96 25.83 -14.68
CA ALA A 640 1.14 25.05 -13.76
C ALA A 640 0.26 25.93 -12.86
N THR A 641 0.64 27.18 -12.61
CA THR A 641 -0.18 28.16 -11.87
C THR A 641 -1.27 28.79 -12.74
N GLU A 642 -1.07 28.83 -14.05
CA GLU A 642 -1.98 29.47 -15.02
C GLU A 642 -3.06 28.52 -15.57
N VAL A 643 -3.06 27.23 -15.19
CA VAL A 643 -3.92 26.20 -15.80
C VAL A 643 -5.42 26.50 -15.76
N GLY A 644 -5.91 27.13 -14.68
CA GLY A 644 -7.32 27.54 -14.57
C GLY A 644 -7.69 28.61 -15.60
N ALA A 645 -6.82 29.61 -15.78
CA ALA A 645 -6.99 30.65 -16.79
C ALA A 645 -6.89 30.09 -18.22
N ILE A 646 -5.98 29.13 -18.46
CA ILE A 646 -5.83 28.47 -19.77
C ILE A 646 -7.07 27.61 -20.10
N ALA A 647 -7.58 26.85 -19.14
CA ALA A 647 -8.82 26.08 -19.30
C ALA A 647 -10.01 27.00 -19.60
N SER A 648 -10.11 28.11 -18.87
CA SER A 648 -11.14 29.14 -19.07
C SER A 648 -11.04 29.81 -20.44
N TRP A 649 -9.81 30.11 -20.89
CA TRP A 649 -9.54 30.64 -22.23
C TRP A 649 -10.04 29.67 -23.31
N ALA A 650 -9.79 28.38 -23.15
CA ALA A 650 -10.28 27.36 -24.09
C ALA A 650 -11.82 27.26 -24.09
N LEU A 651 -12.44 27.26 -22.92
CA LEU A 651 -13.90 27.22 -22.75
C LEU A 651 -14.61 28.46 -23.31
N ALA A 652 -13.96 29.62 -23.28
CA ALA A 652 -14.50 30.87 -23.82
C ALA A 652 -14.53 30.95 -25.36
N MET A 653 -14.03 29.94 -26.08
CA MET A 653 -14.28 29.80 -27.52
C MET A 653 -15.79 29.58 -27.74
N ASP A 654 -16.34 29.79 -28.93
CA ASP A 654 -17.70 29.30 -29.18
C ASP A 654 -17.71 27.75 -29.36
N ARG A 655 -18.76 27.08 -28.91
CA ARG A 655 -18.81 25.60 -28.95
C ARG A 655 -18.89 25.10 -30.39
N LYS A 656 -19.72 25.76 -31.21
CA LYS A 656 -19.90 25.38 -32.61
C LYS A 656 -18.63 25.67 -33.40
N GLU A 657 -18.01 26.82 -33.18
CA GLU A 657 -16.71 27.18 -33.77
C GLU A 657 -15.64 26.11 -33.46
N ALA A 658 -15.50 25.72 -32.20
CA ALA A 658 -14.54 24.68 -31.80
C ALA A 658 -14.82 23.33 -32.50
N ILE A 659 -16.08 22.93 -32.60
CA ILE A 659 -16.49 21.70 -33.30
C ILE A 659 -16.14 21.79 -34.79
N ASP A 660 -16.43 22.93 -35.44
CA ASP A 660 -16.18 23.12 -36.86
C ASP A 660 -14.67 23.09 -37.17
N ILE A 661 -13.83 23.66 -36.30
CA ILE A 661 -12.36 23.55 -36.37
C ILE A 661 -11.91 22.09 -36.22
N LEU A 662 -12.34 21.39 -35.17
CA LEU A 662 -11.92 20.01 -34.88
C LEU A 662 -12.35 19.03 -35.98
N GLN A 663 -13.53 19.24 -36.57
CA GLN A 663 -14.08 18.39 -37.62
C GLN A 663 -13.60 18.77 -39.03
N GLY A 664 -12.75 19.79 -39.17
CA GLY A 664 -12.25 20.27 -40.46
C GLY A 664 -13.34 20.89 -41.34
N ARG A 665 -14.40 21.43 -40.72
CA ARG A 665 -15.48 22.19 -41.37
C ARG A 665 -15.25 23.69 -41.32
N SER A 666 -14.22 24.13 -40.61
CA SER A 666 -13.78 25.53 -40.61
C SER A 666 -13.31 25.94 -42.00
N ASP A 667 -13.68 27.16 -42.40
CA ASP A 667 -13.20 27.82 -43.62
C ASP A 667 -11.77 28.36 -43.48
N ASP A 668 -11.15 28.19 -42.31
CA ASP A 668 -9.76 28.58 -42.07
C ASP A 668 -8.79 27.73 -42.91
N GLU A 669 -8.18 28.38 -43.90
CA GLU A 669 -7.27 27.75 -44.85
C GLU A 669 -6.03 27.16 -44.18
N GLU A 670 -5.56 27.77 -43.08
CA GLU A 670 -4.39 27.29 -42.35
C GLU A 670 -4.68 25.98 -41.64
N VAL A 671 -5.86 25.86 -41.02
CA VAL A 671 -6.32 24.60 -40.42
C VAL A 671 -6.35 23.49 -41.46
N GLN A 672 -6.96 23.76 -42.62
CA GLN A 672 -7.07 22.77 -43.69
C GLN A 672 -5.71 22.38 -44.27
N ARG A 673 -4.80 23.35 -44.45
CA ARG A 673 -3.43 23.14 -44.94
C ARG A 673 -2.62 22.26 -44.00
N VAL A 674 -2.66 22.54 -42.70
CA VAL A 674 -1.98 21.75 -41.68
C VAL A 674 -2.49 20.31 -41.66
N GLN A 675 -3.82 20.10 -41.65
CA GLN A 675 -4.38 18.74 -41.64
C GLN A 675 -4.07 17.98 -42.94
N ALA A 676 -4.08 18.65 -44.09
CA ALA A 676 -3.72 18.05 -45.38
C ALA A 676 -2.24 17.63 -45.42
N LYS A 677 -1.33 18.51 -44.97
CA LYS A 677 0.10 18.20 -44.85
C LYS A 677 0.36 17.01 -43.94
N ALA A 678 -0.29 16.97 -42.78
CA ALA A 678 -0.20 15.83 -41.87
C ALA A 678 -0.67 14.52 -42.54
N ALA A 679 -1.78 14.54 -43.27
CA ALA A 679 -2.27 13.37 -44.02
C ALA A 679 -1.23 12.89 -45.04
N ALA A 680 -0.69 13.80 -45.85
CA ALA A 680 0.33 13.49 -46.84
C ALA A 680 1.58 12.84 -46.22
N SER A 681 1.96 13.22 -45.00
CA SER A 681 3.14 12.65 -44.32
C SER A 681 2.91 11.27 -43.66
N THR A 682 1.66 10.81 -43.53
CA THR A 682 1.33 9.63 -42.70
C THR A 682 0.90 8.40 -43.53
N ASP A 683 0.38 8.59 -44.75
CA ASP A 683 -0.11 7.48 -45.57
C ASP A 683 0.28 7.58 -47.04
N SER A 684 0.55 6.43 -47.65
CA SER A 684 1.10 6.38 -49.01
C SER A 684 0.16 6.90 -50.08
N LEU A 685 -1.16 6.84 -49.86
CA LEU A 685 -2.14 7.38 -50.80
C LEU A 685 -2.20 8.90 -50.73
N SER A 686 -2.30 9.47 -49.53
CA SER A 686 -2.32 10.93 -49.35
C SER A 686 -1.02 11.55 -49.85
N GLU A 687 0.13 10.91 -49.62
CA GLU A 687 1.41 11.38 -50.17
C GLU A 687 1.42 11.29 -51.70
N PHE A 688 0.91 10.20 -52.27
CA PHE A 688 0.79 10.08 -53.73
C PHE A 688 -0.11 11.17 -54.31
N ILE A 689 -1.24 11.48 -53.67
CA ILE A 689 -2.14 12.56 -54.12
C ILE A 689 -1.42 13.91 -54.05
N ASP A 690 -0.71 14.18 -52.95
CA ASP A 690 -0.04 15.47 -52.75
C ASP A 690 1.15 15.69 -53.67
N HIS A 691 1.92 14.64 -53.96
CA HIS A 691 3.10 14.74 -54.81
C HIS A 691 2.75 14.53 -56.28
N CYS A 692 1.96 13.52 -56.63
CA CYS A 692 1.85 13.06 -58.01
C CYS A 692 0.59 13.53 -58.76
N LEU A 693 -0.44 14.03 -58.09
CA LEU A 693 -1.69 14.44 -58.75
C LEU A 693 -1.81 15.96 -58.82
N VAL A 694 -2.12 16.49 -60.01
CA VAL A 694 -2.37 17.92 -60.23
C VAL A 694 -3.83 18.17 -60.63
N PRO A 695 -4.48 19.24 -60.12
CA PRO A 695 -5.83 19.61 -60.56
C PRO A 695 -5.87 19.92 -62.06
N THR A 696 -6.90 19.43 -62.76
CA THR A 696 -7.16 19.75 -64.18
C THR A 696 -8.66 19.92 -64.43
N ASP A 697 -9.03 20.46 -65.58
CA ASP A 697 -10.43 20.53 -66.04
C ASP A 697 -10.84 19.30 -66.89
N GLY A 698 -9.94 18.32 -67.08
CA GLY A 698 -10.17 17.11 -67.88
C GLY A 698 -10.72 15.92 -67.09
N THR A 699 -11.25 14.91 -67.78
CA THR A 699 -11.65 13.61 -67.20
C THR A 699 -10.51 12.60 -67.21
N VAL A 700 -10.37 11.82 -66.13
CA VAL A 700 -9.46 10.67 -66.04
C VAL A 700 -10.29 9.41 -65.89
N GLU A 701 -10.54 8.74 -67.02
CA GLU A 701 -11.19 7.42 -66.99
C GLU A 701 -10.37 6.47 -66.10
N ALA A 702 -11.04 5.80 -65.16
CA ALA A 702 -10.38 4.94 -64.16
C ALA A 702 -9.80 3.65 -64.75
N ASP A 703 -10.00 3.43 -66.06
CA ASP A 703 -9.42 2.34 -66.85
C ASP A 703 -8.04 2.70 -67.45
N GLN A 704 -7.55 3.93 -67.25
CA GLN A 704 -6.15 4.27 -67.51
C GLN A 704 -5.26 3.49 -66.55
N VAL A 705 -4.67 2.42 -67.08
CA VAL A 705 -3.60 1.58 -66.49
C VAL A 705 -2.54 2.41 -65.76
N ASP A 706 -2.36 3.65 -66.20
CA ASP A 706 -1.38 4.62 -65.70
C ASP A 706 -1.58 5.06 -64.23
N LEU A 707 -2.80 5.17 -63.68
CA LEU A 707 -2.98 5.70 -62.31
C LEU A 707 -2.55 4.71 -61.20
N ILE A 708 -2.96 3.44 -61.33
CA ILE A 708 -2.56 2.38 -60.39
C ILE A 708 -1.06 2.11 -60.52
N ASP A 709 -0.53 2.13 -61.74
CA ASP A 709 0.89 1.88 -61.99
C ASP A 709 1.76 3.07 -61.51
N ALA A 710 1.32 4.32 -61.69
CA ALA A 710 1.97 5.50 -61.11
C ALA A 710 2.01 5.41 -59.57
N TYR A 711 0.91 5.00 -58.92
CA TYR A 711 0.87 4.82 -57.47
C TYR A 711 1.82 3.72 -56.98
N ARG A 712 1.87 2.57 -57.67
CA ARG A 712 2.79 1.47 -57.33
C ARG A 712 4.25 1.90 -57.48
N LEU A 713 4.57 2.57 -58.58
CA LEU A 713 5.91 3.09 -58.84
C LEU A 713 6.30 4.14 -57.79
N PHE A 714 5.38 5.02 -57.41
CA PHE A 714 5.58 5.99 -56.33
C PHE A 714 5.89 5.29 -55.00
N CYS A 715 5.08 4.28 -54.62
CA CYS A 715 5.31 3.50 -53.41
C CYS A 715 6.68 2.80 -53.44
N HIS A 716 7.07 2.23 -54.58
CA HIS A 716 8.38 1.62 -54.73
C HIS A 716 9.52 2.66 -54.58
N ALA A 717 9.43 3.79 -55.28
CA ALA A 717 10.44 4.85 -55.24
C ALA A 717 10.62 5.47 -53.85
N THR A 718 9.55 5.49 -53.04
CA THR A 718 9.53 5.99 -51.65
C THR A 718 9.74 4.89 -50.59
N GLY A 719 9.98 3.64 -50.99
CA GLY A 719 10.23 2.52 -50.08
C GLY A 719 9.01 2.06 -49.27
N LYS A 720 7.80 2.30 -49.78
CA LYS A 720 6.51 1.98 -49.15
C LYS A 720 5.84 0.77 -49.78
N LYS A 721 4.99 0.10 -49.00
CA LYS A 721 4.16 -1.01 -49.48
C LYS A 721 2.93 -0.44 -50.19
N ALA A 722 2.72 -0.83 -51.45
CA ALA A 722 1.53 -0.43 -52.21
C ALA A 722 0.27 -1.16 -51.70
N LEU A 723 -0.86 -0.46 -51.72
CA LEU A 723 -2.18 -1.04 -51.51
C LEU A 723 -2.59 -1.96 -52.67
N ALA A 724 -3.46 -2.94 -52.39
CA ALA A 724 -4.13 -3.71 -53.43
C ALA A 724 -5.07 -2.82 -54.27
N ASP A 725 -5.19 -3.09 -55.57
CA ASP A 725 -5.86 -2.22 -56.56
C ASP A 725 -7.28 -1.80 -56.14
N ALA A 726 -8.13 -2.76 -55.77
CA ALA A 726 -9.50 -2.48 -55.33
C ALA A 726 -9.54 -1.58 -54.08
N ARG A 727 -8.54 -1.70 -53.21
CA ARG A 727 -8.41 -0.93 -51.97
C ARG A 727 -7.87 0.47 -52.24
N PHE A 728 -6.89 0.61 -53.12
CA PHE A 728 -6.41 1.90 -53.63
C PHE A 728 -7.56 2.72 -54.21
N ILE A 729 -8.31 2.15 -55.18
CA ILE A 729 -9.48 2.81 -55.79
C ILE A 729 -10.53 3.16 -54.73
N GLY A 730 -10.81 2.23 -53.81
CA GLY A 730 -11.77 2.44 -52.73
C GLY A 730 -11.38 3.58 -51.77
N GLN A 731 -10.08 3.76 -51.50
CA GLN A 731 -9.56 4.83 -50.64
C GLN A 731 -9.42 6.16 -51.38
N LEU A 732 -9.00 6.15 -52.64
CA LEU A 732 -8.96 7.35 -53.48
C LEU A 732 -10.36 7.97 -53.60
N ARG A 733 -11.39 7.13 -53.78
CA ARG A 733 -12.81 7.55 -53.74
C ARG A 733 -13.20 8.21 -52.40
N LYS A 734 -12.65 7.75 -51.28
CA LYS A 734 -12.92 8.35 -49.96
C LYS A 734 -12.16 9.66 -49.76
N ALA A 735 -10.95 9.77 -50.32
CA ALA A 735 -10.10 10.95 -50.21
C ALA A 735 -10.60 12.11 -51.09
N LEU A 736 -11.12 11.79 -52.29
CA LEU A 736 -11.59 12.75 -53.29
C LEU A 736 -13.01 12.37 -53.79
N PRO A 737 -14.04 12.37 -52.90
CA PRO A 737 -15.37 11.86 -53.24
C PRO A 737 -16.09 12.70 -54.31
N HIS A 738 -15.83 14.01 -54.34
CA HIS A 738 -16.42 14.94 -55.33
C HIS A 738 -15.78 14.83 -56.71
N LEU A 739 -14.62 14.15 -56.83
CA LEU A 739 -13.91 13.89 -58.08
C LEU A 739 -14.14 12.45 -58.58
N HIS A 740 -15.09 11.74 -58.00
CA HIS A 740 -15.44 10.37 -58.38
C HIS A 740 -16.90 10.29 -58.85
N GLN A 741 -17.08 9.80 -60.07
CA GLN A 741 -18.40 9.53 -60.63
C GLN A 741 -18.73 8.04 -60.50
N PRO A 742 -19.78 7.65 -59.75
CA PRO A 742 -20.14 6.25 -59.60
C PRO A 742 -20.70 5.68 -60.91
N ARG A 743 -20.59 4.35 -61.05
CA ARG A 743 -21.22 3.58 -62.12
C ARG A 743 -22.69 3.96 -62.23
N ARG A 744 -23.14 4.41 -63.41
CA ARG A 744 -24.52 4.86 -63.65
C ARG A 744 -25.10 4.24 -64.91
N GLN A 745 -26.42 4.11 -64.94
CA GLN A 745 -27.13 3.62 -66.12
C GLN A 745 -27.65 4.79 -66.95
N LEU A 746 -27.37 4.80 -68.25
CA LEU A 746 -27.95 5.78 -69.17
C LEU A 746 -29.44 5.48 -69.41
N SER A 747 -30.20 6.51 -69.77
CA SER A 747 -31.56 6.30 -70.29
C SER A 747 -31.48 5.65 -71.67
N ARG A 748 -32.55 4.95 -72.08
CA ARG A 748 -32.58 4.30 -73.40
C ARG A 748 -32.52 5.29 -74.56
N SER A 749 -33.05 6.51 -74.40
CA SER A 749 -32.94 7.57 -75.42
C SER A 749 -31.49 8.03 -75.56
N VAL A 750 -30.85 8.39 -74.46
CA VAL A 750 -29.45 8.86 -74.44
C VAL A 750 -28.48 7.77 -74.91
N ALA A 751 -28.71 6.50 -74.57
CA ALA A 751 -27.88 5.40 -75.06
C ALA A 751 -27.95 5.27 -76.59
N ARG A 752 -29.14 5.42 -77.19
CA ARG A 752 -29.31 5.42 -78.66
C ARG A 752 -28.63 6.61 -79.31
N ASP A 753 -28.80 7.80 -78.74
CA ASP A 753 -28.20 9.03 -79.27
C ASP A 753 -26.66 8.99 -79.22
N ARG A 754 -26.10 8.28 -78.23
CA ARG A 754 -24.65 8.10 -78.04
C ARG A 754 -24.07 6.83 -78.67
N GLY A 755 -24.86 6.05 -79.41
CA GLY A 755 -24.40 4.80 -80.03
C GLY A 755 -24.02 3.68 -79.05
N VAL A 756 -24.45 3.77 -77.79
CA VAL A 756 -24.23 2.76 -76.74
C VAL A 756 -25.36 1.71 -76.80
N ASP A 757 -25.03 0.42 -76.73
CA ASP A 757 -26.03 -0.66 -76.75
C ASP A 757 -27.11 -0.44 -75.67
N PRO A 758 -28.39 -0.27 -76.04
CA PRO A 758 -29.49 -0.09 -75.09
C PRO A 758 -29.65 -1.23 -74.07
N ASN A 759 -29.13 -2.42 -74.38
CA ASN A 759 -29.10 -3.59 -73.50
C ASN A 759 -27.88 -3.59 -72.56
N ASN A 760 -26.79 -2.89 -72.90
CA ASN A 760 -25.59 -2.73 -72.08
C ASN A 760 -25.23 -1.25 -71.86
N ARG A 761 -26.18 -0.47 -71.36
CA ARG A 761 -26.11 1.00 -71.19
C ARG A 761 -25.53 1.47 -69.85
N TRP A 762 -24.64 0.68 -69.25
CA TRP A 762 -23.97 1.04 -68.00
C TRP A 762 -22.65 1.75 -68.29
N LEU A 763 -22.49 2.97 -67.78
CA LEU A 763 -21.21 3.65 -67.76
C LEU A 763 -20.40 3.17 -66.56
N THR A 764 -19.10 2.97 -66.76
CA THR A 764 -18.11 2.61 -65.74
C THR A 764 -17.97 3.74 -64.69
N ALA A 765 -17.47 3.39 -63.51
CA ALA A 765 -17.08 4.41 -62.55
C ALA A 765 -15.76 5.06 -63.01
N ARG A 766 -15.64 6.38 -62.86
CA ARG A 766 -14.44 7.13 -63.27
C ARG A 766 -14.07 8.21 -62.28
N PHE A 767 -12.80 8.62 -62.32
CA PHE A 767 -12.35 9.83 -61.63
C PHE A 767 -12.30 11.00 -62.62
N PHE A 768 -12.22 12.23 -62.16
CA PHE A 768 -12.12 13.40 -63.02
C PHE A 768 -11.53 14.58 -62.25
N GLY A 769 -11.09 15.63 -62.95
CA GLY A 769 -10.65 16.84 -62.28
C GLY A 769 -9.20 16.84 -61.82
N PHE A 770 -8.44 15.81 -62.14
CA PHE A 770 -7.00 15.75 -61.85
C PHE A 770 -6.31 14.91 -62.92
N THR A 771 -5.01 15.08 -63.09
CA THR A 771 -4.15 14.15 -63.86
C THR A 771 -2.92 13.81 -63.03
N VAL A 772 -2.18 12.78 -63.43
CA VAL A 772 -0.84 12.52 -62.88
C VAL A 772 0.11 13.58 -63.47
N ASP A 773 0.86 14.27 -62.62
CA ASP A 773 1.79 15.31 -63.04
C ASP A 773 2.83 14.78 -64.04
N GLU A 774 2.79 15.29 -65.27
CA GLU A 774 3.68 14.91 -66.36
C GLU A 774 5.16 15.25 -66.12
N THR A 775 5.47 16.08 -65.12
CA THR A 775 6.87 16.34 -64.70
C THR A 775 7.39 15.29 -63.72
N ILE A 776 6.48 14.61 -63.02
CA ILE A 776 6.78 13.59 -62.01
C ILE A 776 6.60 12.19 -62.59
N TRP A 777 5.68 12.02 -63.53
CA TRP A 777 5.40 10.78 -64.22
C TRP A 777 5.36 11.04 -65.72
N ARG A 778 6.32 10.50 -66.45
CA ARG A 778 6.30 10.49 -67.93
C ARG A 778 6.24 9.09 -68.46
N ARG A 779 5.45 8.90 -69.51
CA ARG A 779 5.48 7.72 -70.36
C ARG A 779 6.08 8.15 -71.70
N GLU A 780 7.41 8.24 -71.80
CA GLU A 780 8.09 8.52 -73.06
C GLU A 780 8.69 7.24 -73.64
N ALA A 781 8.36 6.98 -74.91
CA ALA A 781 9.12 6.08 -75.77
C ALA A 781 10.31 6.89 -76.30
N THR A 782 11.53 6.47 -75.98
CA THR A 782 12.80 6.95 -76.55
C THR A 782 13.12 8.45 -76.37
N ASP A 783 13.85 8.82 -75.30
CA ASP A 783 15.21 9.37 -75.39
C ASP A 783 15.82 9.74 -74.02
N THR A 784 17.16 9.71 -73.98
CA THR A 784 18.08 9.58 -72.84
C THR A 784 18.01 10.63 -71.71
N ILE A 785 17.79 10.17 -70.48
CA ILE A 785 18.01 10.87 -69.18
C ILE A 785 18.92 9.98 -68.28
N PRO A 786 19.74 10.52 -67.35
CA PRO A 786 20.78 9.73 -66.66
C PRO A 786 20.23 8.63 -65.74
N LEU A 787 20.80 7.42 -65.85
CA LEU A 787 20.46 6.27 -65.01
C LEU A 787 20.78 6.49 -63.53
N VAL A 788 19.76 6.37 -62.68
CA VAL A 788 19.93 6.05 -61.26
C VAL A 788 19.97 4.53 -61.13
N MET A 789 21.09 3.96 -60.65
CA MET A 789 21.22 2.51 -60.46
C MET A 789 20.50 2.07 -59.17
N PHE A 790 19.66 1.05 -59.27
CA PHE A 790 18.98 0.39 -58.13
C PHE A 790 19.48 -1.05 -57.99
N ASP A 791 19.53 -1.59 -56.76
CA ASP A 791 20.04 -2.93 -56.43
C ASP A 791 18.91 -3.97 -56.44
N VAL A 792 19.22 -5.20 -56.84
CA VAL A 792 18.34 -6.38 -56.88
C VAL A 792 17.71 -6.69 -55.50
N HIS A 793 18.32 -6.22 -54.42
CA HIS A 793 17.77 -6.37 -53.07
C HIS A 793 16.58 -5.46 -52.74
N ASP A 794 16.26 -4.46 -53.58
CA ASP A 794 15.12 -3.54 -53.38
C ASP A 794 13.73 -4.15 -53.73
N PHE A 795 13.69 -5.37 -54.29
CA PHE A 795 12.47 -6.07 -54.74
C PHE A 795 11.85 -7.01 -53.70
N ARG A 796 11.72 -6.58 -52.44
CA ARG A 796 11.02 -7.35 -51.39
C ARG A 796 9.63 -6.78 -51.10
N SER A 797 8.72 -6.88 -52.05
CA SER A 797 7.28 -6.74 -51.80
C SER A 797 6.58 -8.01 -52.28
N GLY A 798 5.67 -8.58 -51.48
CA GLY A 798 4.94 -9.82 -51.78
C GLY A 798 3.94 -9.71 -52.93
N VAL A 799 4.33 -9.03 -54.00
CA VAL A 799 3.59 -8.87 -55.26
C VAL A 799 4.19 -9.85 -56.27
N ASP A 800 3.33 -10.61 -56.96
CA ASP A 800 3.71 -11.46 -58.08
C ASP A 800 4.02 -10.57 -59.30
N TRP A 801 5.28 -10.15 -59.37
CA TRP A 801 5.78 -9.30 -60.44
C TRP A 801 5.69 -9.98 -61.80
N ASP A 802 5.85 -11.30 -61.88
CA ASP A 802 5.76 -12.03 -63.15
C ASP A 802 4.35 -11.94 -63.75
N SER A 803 3.31 -12.07 -62.92
CA SER A 803 1.92 -11.90 -63.34
C SER A 803 1.61 -10.46 -63.77
N THR A 804 2.12 -9.47 -63.03
CA THR A 804 1.92 -8.05 -63.33
C THR A 804 2.60 -7.65 -64.63
N LEU A 805 3.86 -8.06 -64.82
CA LEU A 805 4.66 -7.87 -66.02
C LEU A 805 4.03 -8.56 -67.25
N ALA A 806 3.46 -9.76 -67.07
CA ALA A 806 2.75 -10.48 -68.13
C ALA A 806 1.41 -9.83 -68.51
N LYS A 807 0.78 -9.10 -67.58
CA LYS A 807 -0.45 -8.34 -67.83
C LYS A 807 -0.15 -7.04 -68.57
N TRP A 808 0.93 -6.36 -68.20
CA TRP A 808 1.46 -5.18 -68.90
C TRP A 808 1.85 -5.52 -70.35
N LYS A 809 2.61 -6.61 -70.57
CA LYS A 809 2.94 -7.08 -71.93
C LYS A 809 1.72 -7.35 -72.82
N ARG A 810 0.59 -7.76 -72.23
CA ARG A 810 -0.67 -8.01 -72.97
C ARG A 810 -1.44 -6.74 -73.31
N ALA A 811 -1.16 -5.63 -72.63
CA ALA A 811 -1.77 -4.32 -72.85
C ALA A 811 -0.85 -3.38 -73.69
N ASP A 812 0.10 -3.95 -74.43
CA ASP A 812 1.12 -3.22 -75.21
C ASP A 812 2.02 -2.29 -74.38
N LEU A 813 2.15 -2.59 -73.08
CA LEU A 813 3.10 -1.97 -72.16
C LEU A 813 4.34 -2.88 -72.06
N HIS A 814 5.42 -2.50 -72.73
CA HIS A 814 6.65 -3.28 -72.73
C HIS A 814 7.55 -2.95 -71.53
N PHE A 815 7.59 -3.85 -70.55
CA PHE A 815 8.63 -3.85 -69.52
C PHE A 815 9.63 -4.97 -69.84
N GLN A 816 10.86 -4.62 -70.21
CA GLN A 816 11.97 -5.56 -70.28
C GLN A 816 12.95 -5.27 -69.14
N TRP A 817 12.95 -6.15 -68.14
CA TRP A 817 14.06 -6.23 -67.20
C TRP A 817 15.22 -6.91 -67.93
N ASN A 818 16.19 -6.13 -68.40
CA ASN A 818 17.43 -6.65 -68.97
C ASN A 818 18.57 -6.36 -68.01
N ARG A 819 19.23 -7.42 -67.51
CA ARG A 819 20.29 -7.35 -66.51
C ARG A 819 21.56 -6.67 -67.04
N ASP A 820 21.71 -6.51 -68.36
CA ASP A 820 22.97 -6.14 -69.00
C ASP A 820 22.96 -4.88 -69.90
N SER A 821 21.80 -4.24 -70.17
CA SER A 821 21.76 -3.02 -71.01
C SER A 821 21.22 -1.83 -70.23
N LYS A 822 22.11 -0.89 -69.90
CA LYS A 822 21.81 0.40 -69.24
C LYS A 822 20.96 1.34 -70.12
N THR A 823 19.75 0.94 -70.47
CA THR A 823 18.72 1.78 -71.10
C THR A 823 17.37 1.20 -70.71
N ALA A 824 16.49 2.04 -70.13
CA ALA A 824 15.16 1.66 -69.71
C ALA A 824 14.14 2.62 -70.32
N ASP A 825 13.24 2.11 -71.15
CA ASP A 825 12.01 2.80 -71.56
C ASP A 825 10.89 2.43 -70.57
N THR A 826 11.05 2.88 -69.33
CA THR A 826 10.09 2.69 -68.23
C THR A 826 9.75 4.04 -67.65
N GLY A 827 8.46 4.30 -67.38
CA GLY A 827 8.04 5.56 -66.79
C GLY A 827 8.86 5.90 -65.54
N PHE A 828 9.34 7.13 -65.47
CA PHE A 828 10.29 7.58 -64.46
C PHE A 828 9.59 8.41 -63.40
N ILE A 829 9.95 8.21 -62.13
CA ILE A 829 9.59 9.13 -61.04
C ILE A 829 10.86 9.78 -60.51
N SER A 830 10.97 11.10 -60.68
CA SER A 830 12.13 11.87 -60.23
C SER A 830 12.16 11.99 -58.70
N LYS A 831 13.15 11.33 -58.06
CA LYS A 831 13.41 11.47 -56.61
C LYS A 831 13.70 12.92 -56.19
N THR A 832 14.20 13.75 -57.10
CA THR A 832 14.52 15.17 -56.83
C THR A 832 13.26 16.03 -56.76
N VAL A 833 12.19 15.68 -57.49
CA VAL A 833 10.90 16.40 -57.48
C VAL A 833 10.01 15.95 -56.31
N LEU A 834 10.14 14.70 -55.85
CA LEU A 834 9.43 14.18 -54.66
C LEU A 834 9.88 14.79 -53.31
N ALA A 835 10.83 15.73 -53.30
CA ALA A 835 11.45 16.24 -52.07
C ALA A 835 10.62 17.29 -51.31
N GLN A 836 9.54 17.83 -51.90
CA GLN A 836 8.72 18.88 -51.29
C GLN A 836 7.24 18.50 -51.29
N ILE A 837 6.58 18.63 -50.13
CA ILE A 837 5.12 18.54 -50.00
C ILE A 837 4.55 19.79 -50.69
N GLU A 838 3.83 19.61 -51.79
CA GLU A 838 3.37 20.70 -52.64
C GLU A 838 2.00 21.26 -52.23
N GLY A 839 1.28 20.59 -51.33
CA GLY A 839 -0.03 21.03 -50.86
C GLY A 839 -1.17 20.72 -51.84
N ARG A 840 -0.89 19.97 -52.91
CA ARG A 840 -1.86 19.59 -53.96
C ARG A 840 -3.01 18.76 -53.41
N LEU A 841 -2.83 18.04 -52.30
CA LEU A 841 -3.93 17.32 -51.65
C LEU A 841 -5.03 18.29 -51.19
N LEU A 842 -4.67 19.47 -50.67
CA LEU A 842 -5.65 20.48 -50.28
C LEU A 842 -6.29 21.11 -51.52
N GLU A 843 -5.49 21.43 -52.54
CA GLU A 843 -5.98 21.98 -53.80
C GLU A 843 -7.03 21.07 -54.45
N LEU A 844 -6.74 19.77 -54.57
CA LEU A 844 -7.68 18.77 -55.10
C LEU A 844 -8.93 18.60 -54.25
N ARG A 845 -8.82 18.73 -52.91
CA ARG A 845 -9.98 18.72 -52.01
C ARG A 845 -10.86 19.95 -52.17
N LYS A 846 -10.31 21.09 -52.58
CA LYS A 846 -11.04 22.33 -52.86
C LYS A 846 -11.52 22.42 -54.31
N HIS A 847 -10.85 21.75 -55.24
CA HIS A 847 -11.18 21.77 -56.66
C HIS A 847 -12.59 21.24 -56.90
N ARG A 848 -13.39 21.98 -57.69
CA ARG A 848 -14.79 21.65 -58.01
C ARG A 848 -15.01 21.72 -59.52
N PRO A 849 -14.40 20.82 -60.31
CA PRO A 849 -14.62 20.78 -61.75
C PRO A 849 -16.03 20.26 -62.04
N LYS A 850 -16.61 20.71 -63.15
CA LYS A 850 -17.87 20.13 -63.63
C LYS A 850 -17.57 18.76 -64.24
N PRO A 851 -18.30 17.70 -63.86
CA PRO A 851 -18.16 16.42 -64.55
C PRO A 851 -18.53 16.64 -66.02
N THR A 852 -17.66 16.24 -66.94
CA THR A 852 -18.02 16.27 -68.36
C THR A 852 -19.18 15.30 -68.58
N ASP A 853 -20.13 15.71 -69.41
CA ASP A 853 -21.32 14.91 -69.70
C ASP A 853 -21.00 13.69 -70.58
N ASP A 854 -19.81 13.64 -71.19
CA ASP A 854 -19.38 12.63 -72.15
C ASP A 854 -19.25 11.24 -71.56
#